data_AF-A0A945X566-F1
#
_entry.id   AF-A0A945X566-F1
#
_cell.length_a   1.000
_cell.length_b   1.000
_cell.length_c   1.000
_cell.angle_alpha   90.00
_cell.angle_beta   90.00
_cell.angle_gamma   90.00
#
_symmetry.space_group_name_H-M   'P 1'
#
loop_
_entity.id
_entity.type
_entity.pdbx_description
1 polymer ?
#
loop_
_entity_poly.entity_id
_entity_poly.type
_entity_poly.pdbx_seq_one_letter_code
_entity_poly.pdbx_strand_id
1 'polypeptide(L)'
;MLKLSSTTVVGLVCCVMACGRPTDDVAYRLGLMPTPRQIALNGDRIDLSGWQIVTPPTLPLCRVGAAEINLRIEELGGKPLQIVDSPQSRRGRIVVGLCSGAAVRVTAKALGVVLTRSDPGEQGYVIRCGEIAGAPVILAGGSDEQGALYACITLRRMIQPVQGNVRLLSGSVRDWPDYKIRCNGSLNLQLIRGMRRPETRVRAVAALKRDIDFCLRHKINYVHTRGHWTRPTPDDRARAIRRQMVEVSRYARSRGIRTRVIGKTEIGRYLTPEQRKGAVVRKAGTSYAWSALDAHRKHARDWAEYLRDAQVGVFALHPVDSGGYLDPETWSKRGPQCKATYGDDRARASLEQFKLYFDIIREQCPDIELEAVSYPYHYQFAMPEFITQAQGMGADMPNMGWVRGIEDSVTASRVQKQLSDYHRHLSAGLSEDVTVTFREARRDVFLACGKLYEGHPVTIWIYPDRNKGWRGTFCPQVRMTRSFWRPHMRDHYFVASSWTRGNDARVQRLAQQEYLWCVDQPDASSEFTANSRWYETEGCDITAFQREVLIPRICRILYGAAAPPFRDLVTANVSLNYVLEPGAIASERGENMATSLTYMRKQADAFARLHQNFAELAPRLDNTPDLPAETVAWSLYWLKFTGLSAIKAELELGLGQCRELLAAGKSEEALTQVAKLRTRLDGLQQQCDAVHGLVDRDPRHTKESSYSRSVDNLLHRFRPAGYGAVLEQLEQKATTAATMGVIPDHIAEQLSRRRIEVCRFKPTFELKVDGKRGEGGWMSSQTVDFFTADSKTLAQFESRVWILWDDQSLYLYLEAFDPFALRHKPSVPATKHDGSVFRDDCFELFLDTNADLKSYYHLAVSSAGAKYDAVKVGEGRPDVAWGGDWSVATVRGRNSWIAEFHIPFATLGGAPKAGDVWRVNMARHRAARPGSQETEDSNIITAARNHHPELFVPMTFSQRTRITEPAKLRATLKNVKRYDQTTTYGYSTFLVFSPTVESDRSLVDQRVVFEVSDTTGKVVAKKELAASRIPGRWSAVKPVMMDLGQAYKGDLTLAASCGGKTRTREIQSFLIGPKGKVRDAK
;
A
#
# COMPACT_ATOMS: atom_id res chain seq x y z
N MET A 1 32.69 36.48 -39.29
CA MET A 1 32.89 37.87 -39.78
C MET A 1 31.49 38.46 -39.90
N LEU A 2 31.05 39.56 -39.28
CA LEU A 2 31.68 40.81 -38.84
C LEU A 2 31.07 41.28 -37.49
N LYS A 3 31.84 42.13 -36.80
CA LYS A 3 31.61 42.73 -35.47
C LYS A 3 30.80 44.04 -35.52
N LEU A 4 30.38 44.47 -34.32
CA LEU A 4 30.15 45.84 -33.78
C LEU A 4 28.66 46.12 -33.43
N SER A 5 28.26 46.63 -32.26
CA SER A 5 28.98 47.17 -31.08
C SER A 5 28.04 47.29 -29.86
N SER A 6 28.56 46.99 -28.66
CA SER A 6 28.15 47.52 -27.34
C SER A 6 28.30 49.05 -27.33
N THR A 7 27.52 49.92 -26.68
CA THR A 7 27.20 50.15 -25.24
C THR A 7 26.41 51.49 -25.28
N THR A 8 25.24 51.76 -24.67
CA THR A 8 24.86 51.99 -23.26
C THR A 8 23.42 52.57 -23.36
N VAL A 9 22.39 52.10 -22.65
CA VAL A 9 21.83 52.61 -21.36
C VAL A 9 20.80 51.54 -20.94
N VAL A 10 21.13 50.57 -20.08
CA VAL A 10 21.00 50.58 -18.61
C VAL A 10 19.66 51.14 -18.10
N GLY A 11 18.71 50.23 -17.88
CA GLY A 11 17.48 50.46 -17.13
C GLY A 11 16.60 49.20 -17.08
N LEU A 12 16.73 48.42 -15.99
CA LEU A 12 15.96 47.21 -15.64
C LEU A 12 16.24 45.92 -16.44
N VAL A 13 17.44 45.35 -16.28
CA VAL A 13 17.61 43.88 -16.23
C VAL A 13 18.73 43.58 -15.24
N CYS A 14 18.39 43.24 -14.00
CA CYS A 14 19.15 42.24 -13.23
C CYS A 14 18.45 41.85 -11.91
N CYS A 15 18.54 40.55 -11.62
CA CYS A 15 18.16 39.82 -10.41
C CYS A 15 16.66 39.52 -10.20
N VAL A 16 16.20 38.39 -10.76
CA VAL A 16 15.88 37.16 -9.99
C VAL A 16 16.03 35.95 -10.93
N MET A 17 17.02 35.10 -10.66
CA MET A 17 17.03 33.72 -11.15
C MET A 17 16.10 32.89 -10.24
N ALA A 18 14.85 32.72 -10.66
CA ALA A 18 13.92 31.68 -10.22
C ALA A 18 12.67 31.68 -11.14
N CYS A 19 12.63 30.71 -12.05
CA CYS A 19 11.52 30.15 -12.83
C CYS A 19 10.17 30.91 -12.92
N GLY A 20 9.89 31.49 -14.09
CA GLY A 20 8.53 31.81 -14.58
C GLY A 20 8.55 32.68 -15.85
N ARG A 21 7.76 32.36 -16.88
CA ARG A 21 7.56 33.27 -18.02
C ARG A 21 6.83 34.54 -17.49
N PRO A 22 6.98 35.74 -18.09
CA PRO A 22 6.22 36.93 -17.68
C PRO A 22 4.69 36.70 -17.60
N THR A 23 4.21 35.77 -18.44
CA THR A 23 2.83 35.29 -18.48
C THR A 23 2.39 34.53 -17.22
N ASP A 24 3.27 33.79 -16.55
CA ASP A 24 2.94 33.02 -15.35
C ASP A 24 2.65 33.92 -14.15
N ASP A 25 3.46 34.98 -13.97
CA ASP A 25 3.21 35.99 -12.94
C ASP A 25 1.86 36.69 -13.16
N VAL A 26 1.58 37.10 -14.40
CA VAL A 26 0.30 37.72 -14.75
C VAL A 26 -0.87 36.77 -14.48
N ALA A 27 -0.74 35.50 -14.89
CA ALA A 27 -1.77 34.50 -14.66
C ALA A 27 -1.97 34.21 -13.17
N TYR A 28 -0.90 34.19 -12.38
CA TYR A 28 -0.96 34.07 -10.93
C TYR A 28 -1.72 35.25 -10.29
N ARG A 29 -1.38 36.49 -10.67
CA ARG A 29 -2.03 37.72 -10.15
C ARG A 29 -3.52 37.77 -10.47
N LEU A 30 -3.91 37.37 -11.68
CA LEU A 30 -5.32 37.37 -12.13
C LEU A 30 -6.09 36.09 -11.78
N GLY A 31 -5.43 35.05 -11.24
CA GLY A 31 -6.04 33.74 -11.03
C GLY A 31 -6.53 33.10 -12.33
N LEU A 32 -5.79 33.29 -13.42
CA LEU A 32 -6.06 32.69 -14.72
C LEU A 32 -5.59 31.24 -14.73
N MET A 33 -6.51 30.33 -15.04
CA MET A 33 -6.20 28.93 -15.24
C MET A 33 -7.20 28.34 -16.25
N PRO A 34 -6.73 27.83 -17.40
CA PRO A 34 -5.32 27.65 -17.78
C PRO A 34 -4.59 28.97 -18.10
N THR A 35 -3.25 28.95 -18.04
CA THR A 35 -2.40 30.11 -18.41
C THR A 35 -2.55 30.44 -19.89
N PRO A 36 -2.87 31.70 -20.26
CA PRO A 36 -2.91 32.08 -21.66
C PRO A 36 -1.52 31.98 -22.31
N ARG A 37 -1.44 31.55 -23.57
CA ARG A 37 -0.15 31.47 -24.28
C ARG A 37 0.51 32.83 -24.48
N GLN A 38 -0.30 33.86 -24.72
CA GLN A 38 0.18 35.24 -24.89
C GLN A 38 -0.75 36.19 -24.13
N ILE A 39 -0.17 36.96 -23.21
CA ILE A 39 -0.87 38.02 -22.48
C ILE A 39 0.09 39.19 -22.27
N ALA A 40 -0.40 40.40 -22.57
CA ALA A 40 0.31 41.64 -22.29
C ALA A 40 -0.68 42.63 -21.67
N LEU A 41 -0.37 43.13 -20.48
CA LEU A 41 -1.18 44.08 -19.76
C LEU A 41 -0.41 45.39 -19.68
N ASN A 42 -1.09 46.51 -19.92
CA ASN A 42 -0.46 47.83 -19.95
C ASN A 42 -0.63 48.63 -18.64
N GLY A 43 -1.32 48.05 -17.65
CA GLY A 43 -1.55 48.69 -16.34
C GLY A 43 -2.75 49.63 -16.29
N ASP A 44 -3.25 50.08 -17.45
CA ASP A 44 -4.42 50.96 -17.54
C ASP A 44 -5.68 50.26 -17.04
N ARG A 45 -6.59 51.05 -16.45
CA ARG A 45 -7.82 50.54 -15.84
C ARG A 45 -9.04 51.23 -16.46
N ILE A 46 -9.81 50.45 -17.20
CA ILE A 46 -11.00 50.91 -17.92
C ILE A 46 -12.21 50.82 -16.99
N ASP A 47 -12.91 51.94 -16.81
CA ASP A 47 -14.23 51.96 -16.17
C ASP A 47 -15.29 51.50 -17.17
N LEU A 48 -16.00 50.43 -16.81
CA LEU A 48 -17.04 49.83 -17.65
C LEU A 48 -18.43 50.45 -17.42
N SER A 49 -18.56 51.44 -16.53
CA SER A 49 -19.84 52.02 -16.16
C SER A 49 -20.59 52.60 -17.36
N GLY A 50 -21.79 52.06 -17.64
CA GLY A 50 -22.61 52.48 -18.77
C GLY A 50 -22.09 52.05 -20.15
N TRP A 51 -21.16 51.09 -20.20
CA TRP A 51 -20.79 50.40 -21.44
C TRP A 51 -21.86 49.40 -21.88
N GLN A 52 -21.74 48.92 -23.11
CA GLN A 52 -22.60 47.88 -23.68
C GLN A 52 -21.78 46.66 -24.12
N ILE A 53 -22.37 45.46 -24.04
CA ILE A 53 -21.81 44.25 -24.65
C ILE A 53 -22.55 43.99 -25.96
N VAL A 54 -21.84 44.00 -27.08
CA VAL A 54 -22.38 43.79 -28.42
C VAL A 54 -22.18 42.34 -28.82
N THR A 55 -23.27 41.57 -28.91
CA THR A 55 -23.27 40.19 -29.39
C THR A 55 -24.64 39.84 -29.97
N PRO A 56 -24.73 39.18 -31.15
CA PRO A 56 -26.01 38.81 -31.72
C PRO A 56 -26.72 37.71 -30.90
N PRO A 57 -28.06 37.59 -30.98
CA PRO A 57 -28.83 36.56 -30.26
C PRO A 57 -28.65 35.16 -30.85
N THR A 58 -28.20 35.07 -32.11
CA THR A 58 -27.94 33.83 -32.82
C THR A 58 -26.67 33.09 -32.35
N LEU A 59 -25.88 33.70 -31.46
CA LEU A 59 -24.68 33.10 -30.87
C LEU A 59 -24.90 32.79 -29.37
N PRO A 60 -25.52 31.66 -29.03
CA PRO A 60 -25.89 31.32 -27.65
C PRO A 60 -24.71 31.23 -26.68
N LEU A 61 -23.55 30.69 -27.07
CA LEU A 61 -22.37 30.63 -26.21
C LEU A 61 -21.76 32.01 -26.00
N CYS A 62 -21.80 32.88 -27.02
CA CYS A 62 -21.39 34.28 -26.85
C CYS A 62 -22.29 35.02 -25.85
N ARG A 63 -23.60 34.75 -25.87
CA ARG A 63 -24.55 35.28 -24.88
C ARG A 63 -24.27 34.77 -23.47
N VAL A 64 -23.91 33.50 -23.31
CA VAL A 64 -23.46 32.97 -22.02
C VAL A 64 -22.17 33.65 -21.56
N GLY A 65 -21.22 33.89 -22.47
CA GLY A 65 -20.01 34.64 -22.18
C GLY A 65 -20.29 36.08 -21.73
N ALA A 66 -21.21 36.78 -22.39
CA ALA A 66 -21.66 38.10 -22.00
C ALA A 66 -22.33 38.11 -20.61
N ALA A 67 -23.15 37.09 -20.30
CA ALA A 67 -23.74 36.92 -18.98
C ALA A 67 -22.67 36.66 -17.90
N GLU A 68 -21.61 35.89 -18.19
CA GLU A 68 -20.51 35.67 -17.26
C GLU A 68 -19.67 36.94 -17.00
N ILE A 69 -19.59 37.86 -17.97
CA ILE A 69 -19.00 39.20 -17.75
C ILE A 69 -19.87 39.99 -16.76
N ASN A 70 -21.18 40.08 -17.01
CA ASN A 70 -22.11 40.79 -16.14
C ASN A 70 -22.13 40.21 -14.72
N LEU A 71 -22.19 38.88 -14.59
CA LEU A 71 -22.16 38.21 -13.29
C LEU A 71 -20.90 38.57 -12.50
N ARG A 72 -19.75 38.74 -13.15
CA ARG A 72 -18.53 39.18 -12.47
C ARG A 72 -18.59 40.64 -12.04
N ILE A 73 -19.19 41.50 -12.85
CA ILE A 73 -19.40 42.91 -12.49
C ILE A 73 -20.29 42.97 -11.23
N GLU A 74 -21.37 42.20 -11.21
CA GLU A 74 -22.29 42.09 -10.07
C GLU A 74 -21.62 41.51 -8.82
N GLU A 75 -20.84 40.43 -8.96
CA GLU A 75 -20.03 39.86 -7.86
C GLU A 75 -19.07 40.87 -7.22
N LEU A 76 -18.69 41.91 -7.95
CA LEU A 76 -17.81 42.98 -7.49
C LEU A 76 -18.58 44.26 -7.09
N GLY A 77 -19.92 44.21 -7.02
CA GLY A 77 -20.78 45.33 -6.61
C GLY A 77 -21.11 46.34 -7.72
N GLY A 78 -20.77 46.05 -8.97
CA GLY A 78 -21.09 46.89 -10.12
C GLY A 78 -22.47 46.60 -10.72
N LYS A 79 -22.93 47.49 -11.61
CA LYS A 79 -24.19 47.30 -12.37
C LYS A 79 -23.94 46.50 -13.65
N PRO A 80 -24.79 45.52 -14.00
CA PRO A 80 -24.64 44.75 -15.23
C PRO A 80 -24.75 45.64 -16.46
N LEU A 81 -23.99 45.31 -17.50
CA LEU A 81 -23.99 46.02 -18.78
C LEU A 81 -25.16 45.54 -19.64
N GLN A 82 -25.70 46.45 -20.46
CA GLN A 82 -26.72 46.09 -21.43
C GLN A 82 -26.10 45.21 -22.53
N ILE A 83 -26.71 44.06 -22.81
CA ILE A 83 -26.31 43.19 -23.92
C ILE A 83 -27.19 43.54 -25.13
N VAL A 84 -26.58 44.02 -26.20
CA VAL A 84 -27.26 44.54 -27.41
C VAL A 84 -26.76 43.83 -28.67
N ASP A 85 -27.57 43.86 -29.72
CA ASP A 85 -27.27 43.19 -30.99
C ASP A 85 -26.34 44.03 -31.87
N SER A 86 -26.47 45.35 -31.76
CA SER A 86 -25.65 46.36 -32.43
C SER A 86 -25.32 47.50 -31.46
N PRO A 87 -24.23 48.27 -31.69
CA PRO A 87 -23.89 49.40 -30.82
C PRO A 87 -25.01 50.45 -30.82
N GLN A 88 -25.56 50.78 -29.65
CA GLN A 88 -26.62 51.79 -29.49
C GLN A 88 -26.13 53.06 -28.77
N SER A 89 -24.91 53.04 -28.25
CA SER A 89 -24.29 54.13 -27.49
C SER A 89 -22.96 54.55 -28.12
N ARG A 90 -22.62 55.85 -27.99
CA ARG A 90 -21.28 56.38 -28.27
C ARG A 90 -20.29 56.18 -27.11
N ARG A 91 -20.75 55.66 -25.96
CA ARG A 91 -19.87 55.21 -24.86
C ARG A 91 -19.09 53.95 -25.27
N GLY A 92 -18.22 53.46 -24.39
CA GLY A 92 -17.41 52.29 -24.69
C GLY A 92 -18.22 50.99 -24.84
N ARG A 93 -17.65 50.02 -25.56
CA ARG A 93 -18.31 48.75 -25.90
C ARG A 93 -17.38 47.55 -25.85
N ILE A 94 -17.94 46.40 -25.48
CA ILE A 94 -17.28 45.09 -25.58
C ILE A 94 -17.91 44.34 -26.76
N VAL A 95 -17.14 44.04 -27.81
CA VAL A 95 -17.61 43.29 -28.97
C VAL A 95 -17.25 41.82 -28.81
N VAL A 96 -18.27 40.97 -28.66
CA VAL A 96 -18.13 39.52 -28.49
C VAL A 96 -18.67 38.79 -29.71
N GLY A 97 -17.90 37.86 -30.26
CA GLY A 97 -18.39 37.02 -31.36
C GLY A 97 -17.31 36.24 -32.10
N LEU A 98 -17.70 35.71 -33.26
CA LEU A 98 -16.85 34.90 -34.13
C LEU A 98 -16.02 35.74 -35.09
N CYS A 99 -14.88 35.21 -35.54
CA CYS A 99 -14.05 35.80 -36.59
C CYS A 99 -14.82 36.04 -37.91
N SER A 100 -15.89 35.29 -38.18
CA SER A 100 -16.78 35.44 -39.33
C SER A 100 -17.90 36.47 -39.12
N GLY A 101 -18.05 37.03 -37.91
CA GLY A 101 -19.06 38.05 -37.61
C GLY A 101 -18.62 39.43 -38.09
N ALA A 102 -19.54 40.19 -38.70
CA ALA A 102 -19.23 41.52 -39.25
C ALA A 102 -18.67 42.48 -38.19
N ALA A 103 -19.30 42.56 -37.00
CA ALA A 103 -18.85 43.42 -35.90
C ALA A 103 -17.44 43.07 -35.43
N VAL A 104 -17.12 41.77 -35.32
CA VAL A 104 -15.80 41.29 -34.91
C VAL A 104 -14.76 41.59 -35.98
N ARG A 105 -15.03 41.33 -37.27
CA ARG A 105 -14.08 41.63 -38.36
C ARG A 105 -13.73 43.11 -38.43
N VAL A 106 -14.74 43.98 -38.37
CA VAL A 106 -14.54 45.44 -38.41
C VAL A 106 -13.71 45.88 -37.22
N THR A 107 -14.04 45.40 -36.02
CA THR A 107 -13.32 45.75 -34.79
C THR A 107 -11.88 45.22 -34.81
N ALA A 108 -11.67 43.96 -35.21
CA ALA A 108 -10.34 43.35 -35.30
C ALA A 108 -9.44 44.09 -36.31
N LYS A 109 -9.98 44.43 -37.49
CA LYS A 109 -9.27 45.23 -38.50
C LYS A 109 -8.87 46.60 -37.95
N ALA A 110 -9.81 47.30 -37.30
CA ALA A 110 -9.55 48.63 -36.74
C ALA A 110 -8.53 48.61 -35.60
N LEU A 111 -8.46 47.52 -34.82
CA LEU A 111 -7.49 47.34 -33.74
C LEU A 111 -6.16 46.71 -34.21
N GLY A 112 -5.99 46.45 -35.50
CA GLY A 112 -4.77 45.85 -36.05
C GLY A 112 -4.52 44.40 -35.60
N VAL A 113 -5.59 43.63 -35.38
CA VAL A 113 -5.52 42.25 -34.86
C VAL A 113 -5.91 41.25 -35.93
N VAL A 114 -5.08 40.22 -36.12
CA VAL A 114 -5.43 39.05 -36.94
C VAL A 114 -6.29 38.09 -36.12
N LEU A 115 -7.48 37.78 -36.61
CA LEU A 115 -8.36 36.76 -36.04
C LEU A 115 -9.10 36.06 -37.18
N THR A 116 -8.81 34.77 -37.36
CA THR A 116 -9.39 33.93 -38.40
C THR A 116 -9.77 32.56 -37.82
N ARG A 117 -10.34 31.68 -38.64
CA ARG A 117 -10.65 30.31 -38.18
C ARG A 117 -9.38 29.48 -37.91
N SER A 118 -8.30 29.73 -38.64
CA SER A 118 -7.03 28.99 -38.54
C SER A 118 -6.01 29.63 -37.60
N ASP A 119 -6.15 30.93 -37.29
CA ASP A 119 -5.29 31.65 -36.36
C ASP A 119 -6.14 32.48 -35.37
N PRO A 120 -6.19 32.10 -34.07
CA PRO A 120 -5.33 31.10 -33.39
C PRO A 120 -5.71 29.62 -33.60
N GLY A 121 -6.72 29.33 -34.41
CA GLY A 121 -7.20 27.97 -34.65
C GLY A 121 -8.40 27.61 -33.78
N GLU A 122 -8.87 26.35 -33.86
CA GLU A 122 -10.08 25.89 -33.16
C GLU A 122 -10.03 26.15 -31.65
N GLN A 123 -11.13 26.66 -31.10
CA GLN A 123 -11.30 27.14 -29.72
C GLN A 123 -10.34 28.26 -29.31
N GLY A 124 -9.57 28.77 -30.27
CA GLY A 124 -8.67 29.90 -30.09
C GLY A 124 -9.43 31.22 -30.05
N TYR A 125 -8.82 32.22 -29.40
CA TYR A 125 -9.44 33.52 -29.25
C TYR A 125 -8.42 34.64 -29.05
N VAL A 126 -8.90 35.87 -29.24
CA VAL A 126 -8.16 37.10 -29.01
C VAL A 126 -8.97 38.07 -28.17
N ILE A 127 -8.31 38.70 -27.19
CA ILE A 127 -8.79 39.88 -26.47
C ILE A 127 -7.91 41.05 -26.85
N ARG A 128 -8.51 42.20 -27.20
CA ARG A 128 -7.77 43.44 -27.45
C ARG A 128 -8.54 44.65 -26.97
N CYS A 129 -7.95 45.39 -26.04
CA CYS A 129 -8.40 46.73 -25.66
C CYS A 129 -7.80 47.77 -26.62
N GLY A 130 -8.58 48.79 -26.95
CA GLY A 130 -8.13 49.93 -27.76
C GLY A 130 -9.25 50.93 -28.00
N GLU A 131 -9.12 51.73 -29.05
CA GLU A 131 -10.09 52.77 -29.41
C GLU A 131 -10.40 52.72 -30.91
N ILE A 132 -11.64 53.04 -31.29
CA ILE A 132 -12.06 53.19 -32.68
C ILE A 132 -12.78 54.52 -32.80
N ALA A 133 -12.25 55.42 -33.64
CA ALA A 133 -12.79 56.77 -33.84
C ALA A 133 -13.02 57.53 -32.52
N GLY A 134 -12.07 57.43 -31.58
CA GLY A 134 -12.11 58.09 -30.26
C GLY A 134 -13.02 57.41 -29.22
N ALA A 135 -13.71 56.32 -29.57
CA ALA A 135 -14.52 55.56 -28.63
C ALA A 135 -13.78 54.30 -28.12
N PRO A 136 -13.69 54.09 -26.79
CA PRO A 136 -13.09 52.89 -26.22
C PRO A 136 -13.80 51.60 -26.65
N VAL A 137 -13.03 50.59 -27.04
CA VAL A 137 -13.55 49.29 -27.46
C VAL A 137 -12.71 48.15 -26.90
N ILE A 138 -13.38 47.05 -26.58
CA ILE A 138 -12.73 45.79 -26.25
C ILE A 138 -13.24 44.74 -27.23
N LEU A 139 -12.34 44.13 -27.99
CA LEU A 139 -12.65 42.94 -28.76
C LEU A 139 -12.46 41.70 -27.87
N ALA A 140 -13.46 40.82 -27.84
CA ALA A 140 -13.38 39.46 -27.30
C ALA A 140 -13.84 38.49 -28.41
N GLY A 141 -12.94 38.23 -29.36
CA GLY A 141 -13.25 37.49 -30.58
C GLY A 141 -12.71 36.06 -30.55
N GLY A 142 -13.51 35.10 -30.99
CA GLY A 142 -13.11 33.69 -31.13
C GLY A 142 -12.98 33.23 -32.57
N SER A 143 -12.12 32.24 -32.81
CA SER A 143 -12.06 31.49 -34.09
C SER A 143 -13.35 30.69 -34.33
N ASP A 144 -13.99 30.26 -33.25
CA ASP A 144 -15.31 29.64 -33.18
C ASP A 144 -16.04 30.10 -31.90
N GLU A 145 -17.26 29.62 -31.69
CA GLU A 145 -18.12 30.11 -30.62
C GLU A 145 -17.63 29.71 -29.23
N GLN A 146 -16.97 28.55 -29.16
CA GLN A 146 -16.35 28.06 -27.94
C GLN A 146 -15.13 28.92 -27.57
N GLY A 147 -14.33 29.34 -28.56
CA GLY A 147 -13.23 30.29 -28.37
C GLY A 147 -13.73 31.66 -27.91
N ALA A 148 -14.81 32.18 -28.50
CA ALA A 148 -15.41 33.46 -28.09
C ALA A 148 -15.90 33.41 -26.63
N LEU A 149 -16.53 32.29 -26.22
CA LEU A 149 -16.87 32.04 -24.83
C LEU A 149 -15.62 32.05 -23.92
N TYR A 150 -14.51 31.43 -24.32
CA TYR A 150 -13.26 31.45 -23.55
C TYR A 150 -12.61 32.83 -23.47
N ALA A 151 -12.78 33.67 -24.50
CA ALA A 151 -12.41 35.09 -24.44
C ALA A 151 -13.15 35.79 -23.31
N CYS A 152 -14.48 35.61 -23.21
CA CYS A 152 -15.28 36.17 -22.13
C CYS A 152 -14.86 35.65 -20.75
N ILE A 153 -14.57 34.35 -20.61
CA ILE A 153 -14.10 33.77 -19.33
C ILE A 153 -12.74 34.35 -18.92
N THR A 154 -11.86 34.64 -19.87
CA THR A 154 -10.57 35.29 -19.59
C THR A 154 -10.76 36.77 -19.25
N LEU A 155 -11.61 37.47 -20.01
CA LEU A 155 -11.96 38.86 -19.77
C LEU A 155 -12.58 39.05 -18.38
N ARG A 156 -13.42 38.10 -17.95
CA ARG A 156 -14.00 38.03 -16.60
C ARG A 156 -12.91 38.15 -15.52
N ARG A 157 -11.76 37.51 -15.70
CA ARG A 157 -10.63 37.57 -14.74
C ARG A 157 -9.85 38.87 -14.84
N MET A 158 -9.92 39.59 -15.96
CA MET A 158 -9.34 40.94 -16.10
C MET A 158 -10.18 42.01 -15.40
N ILE A 159 -11.45 41.72 -15.06
CA ILE A 159 -12.32 42.60 -14.28
C ILE A 159 -12.04 42.42 -12.78
N GLN A 160 -11.60 43.51 -12.15
CA GLN A 160 -11.10 43.54 -10.79
C GLN A 160 -11.73 44.69 -9.99
N PRO A 161 -11.86 44.54 -8.66
CA PRO A 161 -12.21 45.66 -7.79
C PRO A 161 -10.99 46.59 -7.62
N VAL A 162 -11.21 47.89 -7.77
CA VAL A 162 -10.17 48.92 -7.69
C VAL A 162 -10.70 50.08 -6.86
N GLN A 163 -10.22 50.21 -5.62
CA GLN A 163 -10.69 51.24 -4.68
C GLN A 163 -12.24 51.28 -4.58
N GLY A 164 -12.87 50.10 -4.49
CA GLY A 164 -14.33 49.97 -4.43
C GLY A 164 -15.07 50.06 -5.77
N ASN A 165 -14.39 50.36 -6.89
CA ASN A 165 -14.99 50.45 -8.22
C ASN A 165 -14.66 49.23 -9.09
N VAL A 166 -15.59 48.82 -9.96
CA VAL A 166 -15.36 47.72 -10.91
C VAL A 166 -14.62 48.25 -12.13
N ARG A 167 -13.39 47.79 -12.35
CA ARG A 167 -12.58 48.18 -13.51
C ARG A 167 -11.98 46.98 -14.23
N LEU A 168 -11.78 47.13 -15.52
CA LEU A 168 -11.08 46.16 -16.35
C LEU A 168 -9.61 46.55 -16.53
N LEU A 169 -8.71 45.62 -16.27
CA LEU A 169 -7.29 45.78 -16.54
C LEU A 169 -7.04 45.64 -18.04
N SER A 170 -6.58 46.71 -18.68
CA SER A 170 -6.42 46.79 -20.14
C SER A 170 -5.22 45.98 -20.64
N GLY A 171 -5.33 45.49 -21.88
CA GLY A 171 -4.26 44.74 -22.52
C GLY A 171 -4.69 43.96 -23.76
N SER A 172 -3.90 42.95 -24.09
CA SER A 172 -4.17 41.99 -25.15
C SER A 172 -3.89 40.56 -24.71
N VAL A 173 -4.72 39.63 -25.19
CA VAL A 173 -4.57 38.19 -24.98
C VAL A 173 -4.72 37.48 -26.32
N ARG A 174 -3.86 36.50 -26.60
CA ARG A 174 -4.07 35.53 -27.68
C ARG A 174 -3.83 34.14 -27.11
N ASP A 175 -4.79 33.23 -27.27
CA ASP A 175 -4.74 31.95 -26.58
C ASP A 175 -5.52 30.85 -27.31
N TRP A 176 -5.11 29.60 -27.11
CA TRP A 176 -5.71 28.40 -27.73
C TRP A 176 -5.27 27.11 -27.00
N PRO A 177 -6.15 26.09 -26.92
CA PRO A 177 -5.81 24.79 -26.33
C PRO A 177 -5.12 23.84 -27.33
N ASP A 178 -4.26 22.94 -26.83
CA ASP A 178 -3.75 21.80 -27.61
C ASP A 178 -4.80 20.69 -27.71
N TYR A 179 -5.24 20.13 -26.57
CA TYR A 179 -6.35 19.17 -26.57
C TYR A 179 -7.66 19.92 -26.77
N LYS A 180 -8.38 19.62 -27.86
CA LYS A 180 -9.68 20.26 -28.15
C LYS A 180 -10.82 19.70 -27.31
N ILE A 181 -10.67 18.48 -26.80
CA ILE A 181 -11.65 17.79 -25.97
C ILE A 181 -10.99 17.41 -24.64
N ARG A 182 -11.36 18.11 -23.58
CA ARG A 182 -10.67 18.09 -22.29
C ARG A 182 -11.59 17.50 -21.23
N CYS A 183 -11.52 16.17 -21.02
CA CYS A 183 -12.33 15.50 -20.03
C CYS A 183 -11.63 15.42 -18.68
N ASN A 184 -12.07 16.27 -17.76
CA ASN A 184 -11.47 16.38 -16.44
C ASN A 184 -12.13 15.49 -15.37
N GLY A 185 -12.59 14.31 -15.82
CA GLY A 185 -13.19 13.27 -15.00
C GLY A 185 -14.71 13.38 -14.80
N SER A 186 -15.17 12.82 -13.68
CA SER A 186 -16.61 12.59 -13.44
C SER A 186 -17.24 13.66 -12.57
N LEU A 187 -18.49 14.02 -12.87
CA LEU A 187 -19.35 14.75 -11.94
C LEU A 187 -19.46 13.99 -10.61
N ASN A 188 -19.58 14.73 -9.50
CA ASN A 188 -19.51 14.17 -8.15
C ASN A 188 -20.59 13.10 -7.88
N LEU A 189 -20.15 11.86 -7.64
CA LEU A 189 -21.02 10.69 -7.48
C LEU A 189 -21.87 10.77 -6.22
N GLN A 190 -21.45 11.52 -5.19
CA GLN A 190 -22.26 11.69 -3.99
C GLN A 190 -23.44 12.61 -4.22
N LEU A 191 -23.25 13.69 -4.98
CA LEU A 191 -24.36 14.51 -5.43
C LEU A 191 -25.34 13.65 -6.23
N ILE A 192 -24.83 12.82 -7.14
CA ILE A 192 -25.66 11.88 -7.91
C ILE A 192 -26.40 10.88 -6.99
N ARG A 193 -25.76 10.37 -5.94
CA ARG A 193 -26.42 9.49 -4.94
C ARG A 193 -27.45 10.23 -4.09
N GLY A 194 -27.22 11.51 -3.77
CA GLY A 194 -28.17 12.37 -3.07
C GLY A 194 -29.49 12.48 -3.84
N MET A 195 -29.44 12.58 -5.17
CA MET A 195 -30.66 12.63 -6.00
C MET A 195 -31.62 11.44 -5.82
N ARG A 196 -31.15 10.32 -5.25
CA ARG A 196 -31.99 9.15 -4.92
C ARG A 196 -33.01 9.41 -3.83
N ARG A 197 -32.81 10.44 -3.01
CA ARG A 197 -33.71 10.80 -1.92
C ARG A 197 -34.39 12.14 -2.25
N PRO A 198 -35.73 12.21 -2.28
CA PRO A 198 -36.47 13.42 -2.66
C PRO A 198 -35.98 14.68 -1.93
N GLU A 199 -35.75 14.59 -0.63
CA GLU A 199 -35.39 15.70 0.25
C GLU A 199 -34.01 16.31 -0.03
N THR A 200 -33.09 15.57 -0.66
CA THR A 200 -31.73 16.06 -0.99
C THR A 200 -31.53 16.36 -2.47
N ARG A 201 -32.54 16.08 -3.32
CA ARG A 201 -32.42 16.11 -4.78
C ARG A 201 -32.16 17.52 -5.33
N VAL A 202 -32.94 18.51 -4.91
CA VAL A 202 -32.80 19.90 -5.39
C VAL A 202 -31.41 20.44 -5.08
N ARG A 203 -30.93 20.22 -3.84
CA ARG A 203 -29.58 20.61 -3.42
C ARG A 203 -28.50 19.91 -4.24
N ALA A 204 -28.68 18.63 -4.57
CA ALA A 204 -27.74 17.88 -5.39
C ALA A 204 -27.65 18.42 -6.84
N VAL A 205 -28.78 18.74 -7.47
CA VAL A 205 -28.79 19.34 -8.82
C VAL A 205 -28.13 20.71 -8.83
N ALA A 206 -28.46 21.56 -7.86
CA ALA A 206 -27.82 22.87 -7.72
C ALA A 206 -26.29 22.74 -7.55
N ALA A 207 -25.82 21.78 -6.76
CA ALA A 207 -24.39 21.53 -6.59
C ALA A 207 -23.73 21.01 -7.88
N LEU A 208 -24.40 20.15 -8.66
CA LEU A 208 -23.90 19.70 -9.97
C LEU A 208 -23.80 20.85 -10.99
N LYS A 209 -24.76 21.78 -10.98
CA LYS A 209 -24.71 23.00 -11.82
C LYS A 209 -23.51 23.88 -11.47
N ARG A 210 -23.22 24.06 -10.16
CA ARG A 210 -22.00 24.77 -9.72
C ARG A 210 -20.72 24.07 -10.18
N ASP A 211 -20.67 22.74 -10.20
CA ASP A 211 -19.53 21.98 -10.75
C ASP A 211 -19.36 22.22 -12.27
N ILE A 212 -20.46 22.38 -13.00
CA ILE A 212 -20.45 22.75 -14.42
C ILE A 212 -19.95 24.18 -14.61
N ASP A 213 -20.39 25.14 -13.80
CA ASP A 213 -19.91 26.52 -13.86
C ASP A 213 -18.40 26.59 -13.55
N PHE A 214 -17.93 25.78 -12.59
CA PHE A 214 -16.51 25.61 -12.32
C PHE A 214 -15.78 25.08 -13.56
N CYS A 215 -16.30 24.05 -14.23
CA CYS A 215 -15.70 23.53 -15.46
C CYS A 215 -15.60 24.61 -16.54
N LEU A 216 -16.68 25.37 -16.77
CA LEU A 216 -16.71 26.47 -17.76
C LEU A 216 -15.65 27.52 -17.44
N ARG A 217 -15.61 28.01 -16.19
CA ARG A 217 -14.70 29.08 -15.76
C ARG A 217 -13.22 28.69 -15.80
N HIS A 218 -12.94 27.41 -15.99
CA HIS A 218 -11.61 26.84 -16.18
C HIS A 218 -11.43 26.19 -17.56
N LYS A 219 -12.33 26.50 -18.52
CA LYS A 219 -12.25 26.07 -19.92
C LYS A 219 -12.23 24.54 -20.13
N ILE A 220 -12.81 23.80 -19.19
CA ILE A 220 -13.09 22.36 -19.29
C ILE A 220 -14.41 22.21 -20.07
N ASN A 221 -14.40 21.49 -21.18
CA ASN A 221 -15.55 21.38 -22.09
C ASN A 221 -16.17 19.98 -22.17
N TYR A 222 -15.74 19.08 -21.30
CA TYR A 222 -16.17 17.69 -21.35
C TYR A 222 -16.22 17.07 -19.96
N VAL A 223 -17.36 16.47 -19.58
CA VAL A 223 -17.55 15.85 -18.26
C VAL A 223 -18.19 14.48 -18.36
N HIS A 224 -17.74 13.57 -17.50
CA HIS A 224 -18.32 12.23 -17.42
C HIS A 224 -19.46 12.15 -16.41
N THR A 225 -20.58 11.56 -16.83
CA THR A 225 -21.69 11.23 -15.93
C THR A 225 -21.68 9.70 -15.78
N ARG A 226 -21.35 9.21 -14.57
CA ARG A 226 -21.09 7.78 -14.34
C ARG A 226 -22.39 6.97 -14.52
N GLY A 227 -22.56 6.36 -15.70
CA GLY A 227 -23.83 5.83 -16.25
C GLY A 227 -24.47 4.59 -15.58
N HIS A 228 -24.03 4.14 -14.41
CA HIS A 228 -24.67 2.98 -13.73
C HIS A 228 -26.03 3.32 -13.11
N TRP A 229 -26.40 4.59 -13.03
CA TRP A 229 -27.61 5.07 -12.33
C TRP A 229 -28.66 5.69 -13.25
N THR A 230 -28.36 5.74 -14.55
CA THR A 230 -29.23 6.24 -15.62
C THR A 230 -29.55 5.14 -16.62
N ARG A 231 -29.36 3.86 -16.25
CA ARG A 231 -29.81 2.73 -17.06
C ARG A 231 -31.29 2.98 -17.41
N PRO A 232 -31.71 2.79 -18.68
CA PRO A 232 -33.11 2.92 -19.02
C PRO A 232 -33.87 1.76 -18.36
N THR A 233 -34.29 1.89 -17.10
CA THR A 233 -35.01 0.83 -16.37
C THR A 233 -36.46 1.22 -16.18
N PRO A 234 -37.40 0.26 -16.16
CA PRO A 234 -38.81 0.53 -15.88
C PRO A 234 -39.10 1.01 -14.45
N ASP A 235 -38.11 0.99 -13.54
CA ASP A 235 -38.25 1.44 -12.16
C ASP A 235 -38.45 2.98 -12.07
N ASP A 236 -39.50 3.40 -11.37
CA ASP A 236 -39.86 4.81 -11.15
C ASP A 236 -38.73 5.63 -10.53
N ARG A 237 -37.93 5.01 -9.67
CA ARG A 237 -36.79 5.67 -9.04
C ARG A 237 -35.72 6.06 -10.05
N ALA A 238 -35.44 5.18 -11.01
CA ALA A 238 -34.49 5.46 -12.08
C ALA A 238 -35.03 6.50 -13.06
N ARG A 239 -36.34 6.49 -13.36
CA ARG A 239 -36.99 7.55 -14.16
C ARG A 239 -36.85 8.93 -13.51
N ALA A 240 -37.01 9.03 -12.18
CA ALA A 240 -36.83 10.29 -11.47
C ALA A 240 -35.39 10.83 -11.55
N ILE A 241 -34.39 9.95 -11.40
CA ILE A 241 -32.96 10.33 -11.52
C ILE A 241 -32.62 10.72 -12.96
N ARG A 242 -33.14 10.02 -13.96
CA ARG A 242 -33.01 10.35 -15.40
C ARG A 242 -33.47 11.79 -15.66
N ARG A 243 -34.67 12.18 -15.21
CA ARG A 243 -35.21 13.53 -15.43
C ARG A 243 -34.31 14.65 -14.88
N GLN A 244 -33.65 14.42 -13.75
CA GLN A 244 -32.73 15.41 -13.17
C GLN A 244 -31.39 15.44 -13.92
N MET A 245 -30.88 14.28 -14.35
CA MET A 245 -29.67 14.24 -15.18
C MET A 245 -29.85 14.88 -16.55
N VAL A 246 -31.07 14.83 -17.11
CA VAL A 246 -31.47 15.59 -18.30
C VAL A 246 -31.28 17.09 -18.05
N GLU A 247 -31.78 17.61 -16.93
CA GLU A 247 -31.62 19.02 -16.56
C GLU A 247 -30.14 19.43 -16.43
N VAL A 248 -29.34 18.62 -15.73
CA VAL A 248 -27.90 18.85 -15.55
C VAL A 248 -27.16 18.82 -16.89
N SER A 249 -27.52 17.89 -17.79
CA SER A 249 -26.88 17.76 -19.10
C SER A 249 -27.23 18.91 -20.05
N ARG A 250 -28.49 19.37 -20.05
CA ARG A 250 -28.90 20.57 -20.79
C ARG A 250 -28.18 21.81 -20.28
N TYR A 251 -28.06 21.95 -18.96
CA TYR A 251 -27.30 23.02 -18.34
C TYR A 251 -25.82 23.02 -18.77
N ALA A 252 -25.18 21.85 -18.78
CA ALA A 252 -23.82 21.69 -19.31
C ALA A 252 -23.72 22.10 -20.79
N ARG A 253 -24.63 21.60 -21.64
CA ARG A 253 -24.62 21.89 -23.08
C ARG A 253 -24.75 23.39 -23.36
N SER A 254 -25.66 24.08 -22.66
CA SER A 254 -25.80 25.55 -22.78
C SER A 254 -24.53 26.33 -22.43
N ARG A 255 -23.57 25.71 -21.72
CA ARG A 255 -22.28 26.30 -21.34
C ARG A 255 -21.12 25.81 -22.21
N GLY A 256 -21.41 25.17 -23.34
CA GLY A 256 -20.40 24.60 -24.22
C GLY A 256 -19.70 23.38 -23.63
N ILE A 257 -20.35 22.67 -22.70
CA ILE A 257 -19.80 21.48 -22.04
C ILE A 257 -20.57 20.25 -22.50
N ARG A 258 -19.86 19.28 -23.08
CA ARG A 258 -20.41 17.99 -23.47
C ARG A 258 -20.44 17.03 -22.28
N THR A 259 -21.55 16.32 -22.11
CA THR A 259 -21.64 15.21 -21.15
C THR A 259 -21.40 13.88 -21.84
N ARG A 260 -20.65 12.98 -21.19
CA ARG A 260 -20.39 11.61 -21.64
C ARG A 260 -21.10 10.58 -20.76
N VAL A 261 -21.76 9.61 -21.38
CA VAL A 261 -22.33 8.43 -20.70
C VAL A 261 -21.74 7.14 -21.26
N ILE A 262 -21.74 6.07 -20.45
CA ILE A 262 -21.30 4.74 -20.87
C ILE A 262 -22.50 3.80 -20.90
N GLY A 263 -22.83 3.31 -22.09
CA GLY A 263 -23.69 2.16 -22.32
C GLY A 263 -22.94 0.84 -22.20
N LYS A 264 -23.66 -0.27 -22.01
CA LYS A 264 -23.07 -1.61 -21.99
C LYS A 264 -23.79 -2.53 -22.97
N THR A 265 -23.05 -3.45 -23.58
CA THR A 265 -23.63 -4.51 -24.42
C THR A 265 -24.29 -5.64 -23.60
N GLU A 266 -24.19 -5.60 -22.27
CA GLU A 266 -24.92 -6.48 -21.35
C GLU A 266 -26.44 -6.32 -21.53
N ILE A 267 -27.07 -7.33 -22.14
CA ILE A 267 -28.48 -7.32 -22.54
C ILE A 267 -29.35 -8.29 -21.72
N GLY A 268 -28.87 -8.79 -20.59
CA GLY A 268 -29.52 -9.88 -19.83
C GLY A 268 -31.02 -9.70 -19.54
N ARG A 269 -31.49 -8.46 -19.39
CA ARG A 269 -32.92 -8.12 -19.19
C ARG A 269 -33.80 -8.22 -20.44
N TYR A 270 -33.20 -8.15 -21.62
CA TYR A 270 -33.89 -8.21 -22.92
C TYR A 270 -33.88 -9.62 -23.52
N LEU A 271 -33.10 -10.53 -22.94
CA LEU A 271 -33.05 -11.92 -23.36
C LEU A 271 -34.32 -12.66 -22.94
N THR A 272 -34.84 -13.49 -23.83
CA THR A 272 -35.86 -14.48 -23.48
C THR A 272 -35.30 -15.54 -22.52
N PRO A 273 -36.14 -16.28 -21.79
CA PRO A 273 -35.67 -17.37 -20.93
C PRO A 273 -34.78 -18.38 -21.68
N GLU A 274 -35.10 -18.69 -22.93
CA GLU A 274 -34.31 -19.61 -23.76
C GLU A 274 -32.96 -19.02 -24.17
N GLN A 275 -32.93 -17.78 -24.67
CA GLN A 275 -31.68 -17.10 -25.00
C GLN A 275 -30.75 -16.95 -23.78
N ARG A 276 -31.33 -16.82 -22.58
CA ARG A 276 -30.57 -16.71 -21.33
C ARG A 276 -29.83 -18.01 -20.98
N LYS A 277 -30.34 -19.19 -21.37
CA LYS A 277 -29.66 -20.48 -21.15
C LYS A 277 -28.36 -20.60 -21.95
N GLY A 278 -28.31 -20.01 -23.15
CA GLY A 278 -27.12 -19.98 -24.02
C GLY A 278 -26.23 -18.74 -23.88
N ALA A 279 -26.55 -17.83 -22.96
CA ALA A 279 -25.82 -16.58 -22.78
C ALA A 279 -24.62 -16.76 -21.83
N VAL A 280 -23.56 -15.98 -22.08
CA VAL A 280 -22.42 -15.90 -21.17
C VAL A 280 -22.81 -15.11 -19.92
N VAL A 281 -22.57 -15.68 -18.74
CA VAL A 281 -22.87 -15.06 -17.44
C VAL A 281 -21.57 -14.71 -16.72
N ARG A 282 -21.38 -13.41 -16.43
CA ARG A 282 -20.21 -12.93 -15.69
C ARG A 282 -20.43 -12.94 -14.16
N LYS A 283 -21.65 -12.59 -13.73
CA LYS A 283 -22.13 -12.59 -12.34
C LYS A 283 -23.67 -12.55 -12.36
N ALA A 284 -24.31 -12.83 -11.22
CA ALA A 284 -25.78 -12.83 -11.10
C ALA A 284 -26.40 -11.56 -11.71
N GLY A 285 -27.28 -11.73 -12.71
CA GLY A 285 -27.99 -10.64 -13.39
C GLY A 285 -27.26 -9.96 -14.56
N THR A 286 -26.01 -10.34 -14.88
CA THR A 286 -25.29 -9.83 -16.06
C THR A 286 -25.10 -10.97 -17.07
N SER A 287 -25.91 -10.98 -18.12
CA SER A 287 -25.88 -11.98 -19.20
C SER A 287 -25.69 -11.31 -20.55
N TYR A 288 -25.04 -12.02 -21.47
CA TYR A 288 -24.70 -11.48 -22.78
C TYR A 288 -24.66 -12.55 -23.86
N ALA A 289 -25.13 -12.19 -25.06
CA ALA A 289 -25.14 -13.04 -26.24
C ALA A 289 -25.04 -12.16 -27.51
N TRP A 290 -23.98 -12.32 -28.30
CA TRP A 290 -23.71 -11.49 -29.47
C TRP A 290 -24.74 -11.66 -30.60
N SER A 291 -25.27 -12.88 -30.78
CA SER A 291 -26.23 -13.19 -31.84
C SER A 291 -27.67 -12.78 -31.50
N ALA A 292 -27.95 -12.30 -30.28
CA ALA A 292 -29.29 -11.88 -29.86
C ALA A 292 -29.60 -10.44 -30.34
N LEU A 293 -29.56 -10.22 -31.66
CA LEU A 293 -29.62 -8.89 -32.28
C LEU A 293 -30.92 -8.14 -31.96
N ASP A 294 -32.06 -8.83 -31.83
CA ASP A 294 -33.32 -8.19 -31.44
C ASP A 294 -33.29 -7.61 -30.02
N ALA A 295 -32.66 -8.33 -29.09
CA ALA A 295 -32.45 -7.86 -27.73
C ALA A 295 -31.51 -6.64 -27.71
N HIS A 296 -30.45 -6.67 -28.53
CA HIS A 296 -29.58 -5.53 -28.75
C HIS A 296 -30.32 -4.33 -29.34
N ARG A 297 -31.20 -4.54 -30.34
CA ARG A 297 -32.00 -3.48 -30.98
C ARG A 297 -32.94 -2.79 -30.00
N LYS A 298 -33.61 -3.56 -29.15
CA LYS A 298 -34.45 -3.01 -28.07
C LYS A 298 -33.63 -2.17 -27.10
N HIS A 299 -32.47 -2.68 -26.68
CA HIS A 299 -31.57 -1.94 -25.79
C HIS A 299 -31.02 -0.66 -26.44
N ALA A 300 -30.59 -0.71 -27.69
CA ALA A 300 -30.11 0.45 -28.42
C ALA A 300 -31.17 1.56 -28.53
N ARG A 301 -32.44 1.20 -28.79
CA ARG A 301 -33.56 2.16 -28.80
C ARG A 301 -33.79 2.84 -27.45
N ASP A 302 -33.76 2.07 -26.37
CA ASP A 302 -33.88 2.63 -25.03
C ASP A 302 -32.74 3.62 -24.69
N TRP A 303 -31.53 3.34 -25.18
CA TRP A 303 -30.42 4.29 -25.09
C TRP A 303 -30.64 5.52 -25.95
N ALA A 304 -31.03 5.36 -27.22
CA ALA A 304 -31.28 6.47 -28.14
C ALA A 304 -32.33 7.44 -27.57
N GLU A 305 -33.41 6.93 -26.99
CA GLU A 305 -34.43 7.74 -26.32
C GLU A 305 -33.84 8.54 -25.14
N TYR A 306 -33.05 7.87 -24.28
CA TYR A 306 -32.39 8.53 -23.15
C TYR A 306 -31.43 9.64 -23.62
N LEU A 307 -30.59 9.34 -24.61
CA LEU A 307 -29.55 10.24 -25.10
C LEU A 307 -30.17 11.49 -25.71
N ARG A 308 -31.23 11.33 -26.50
CA ARG A 308 -32.00 12.43 -27.09
C ARG A 308 -32.61 13.32 -26.01
N ASP A 309 -33.34 12.73 -25.07
CA ASP A 309 -34.04 13.51 -24.04
C ASP A 309 -33.08 14.27 -23.13
N ALA A 310 -31.98 13.61 -22.75
CA ALA A 310 -30.93 14.19 -21.91
C ALA A 310 -29.97 15.09 -22.68
N GLN A 311 -30.04 15.12 -24.00
CA GLN A 311 -29.13 15.86 -24.89
C GLN A 311 -27.66 15.58 -24.55
N VAL A 312 -27.34 14.30 -24.32
CA VAL A 312 -25.98 13.86 -24.03
C VAL A 312 -25.09 14.10 -25.25
N GLY A 313 -23.87 14.58 -25.01
CA GLY A 313 -22.95 14.90 -26.10
C GLY A 313 -22.18 13.69 -26.63
N VAL A 314 -21.85 12.73 -25.76
CA VAL A 314 -21.06 11.54 -26.14
C VAL A 314 -21.63 10.26 -25.53
N PHE A 315 -21.75 9.23 -26.37
CA PHE A 315 -22.13 7.87 -25.96
C PHE A 315 -20.99 6.88 -26.20
N ALA A 316 -20.49 6.30 -25.10
CA ALA A 316 -19.51 5.22 -25.18
C ALA A 316 -20.19 3.86 -25.00
N LEU A 317 -20.06 2.97 -25.97
CA LEU A 317 -20.58 1.60 -25.87
C LEU A 317 -19.48 0.66 -25.36
N HIS A 318 -19.72 0.06 -24.20
CA HIS A 318 -18.75 -0.76 -23.50
C HIS A 318 -19.12 -2.26 -23.52
N PRO A 319 -18.27 -3.15 -24.06
CA PRO A 319 -18.46 -4.60 -24.02
C PRO A 319 -18.19 -5.16 -22.62
N VAL A 320 -18.24 -6.48 -22.43
CA VAL A 320 -18.06 -7.07 -21.10
C VAL A 320 -16.57 -7.26 -20.77
N ASP A 321 -16.09 -6.64 -19.68
CA ASP A 321 -14.72 -6.87 -19.18
C ASP A 321 -14.55 -8.29 -18.57
N SER A 322 -14.12 -9.27 -19.36
CA SER A 322 -13.86 -10.63 -18.88
C SER A 322 -12.84 -11.38 -19.72
N GLY A 323 -12.22 -12.41 -19.15
CA GLY A 323 -11.38 -13.39 -19.84
C GLY A 323 -10.00 -12.92 -20.36
N GLY A 324 -9.68 -11.62 -20.25
CA GLY A 324 -8.32 -11.12 -20.50
C GLY A 324 -7.88 -11.28 -21.96
N TYR A 325 -6.58 -11.45 -22.20
CA TYR A 325 -6.03 -11.63 -23.54
C TYR A 325 -6.26 -13.05 -24.09
N LEU A 326 -6.33 -14.06 -23.23
CA LEU A 326 -6.45 -15.45 -23.65
C LEU A 326 -7.85 -15.80 -24.16
N ASP A 327 -8.89 -15.23 -23.55
CA ASP A 327 -10.28 -15.44 -23.96
C ASP A 327 -11.11 -14.15 -23.79
N PRO A 328 -10.86 -13.09 -24.60
CA PRO A 328 -11.52 -11.82 -24.43
C PRO A 328 -13.06 -11.93 -24.42
N GLU A 329 -13.71 -11.24 -23.48
CA GLU A 329 -15.15 -11.29 -23.23
C GLU A 329 -15.68 -12.70 -22.91
N THR A 330 -14.78 -13.65 -22.59
CA THR A 330 -15.06 -15.08 -22.49
C THR A 330 -15.73 -15.65 -23.76
N TRP A 331 -15.24 -15.21 -24.93
CA TRP A 331 -15.73 -15.57 -26.26
C TRP A 331 -15.84 -17.09 -26.49
N SER A 332 -14.93 -17.88 -25.92
CA SER A 332 -14.95 -19.35 -26.01
C SER A 332 -16.23 -19.97 -25.41
N LYS A 333 -16.86 -19.29 -24.45
CA LYS A 333 -18.04 -19.76 -23.71
C LYS A 333 -19.37 -19.37 -24.36
N ARG A 334 -19.35 -18.80 -25.56
CA ARG A 334 -20.57 -18.38 -26.28
C ARG A 334 -21.49 -19.57 -26.59
N GLY A 335 -22.79 -19.33 -26.58
CA GLY A 335 -23.80 -20.37 -26.84
C GLY A 335 -23.86 -20.86 -28.29
N PRO A 336 -24.60 -21.96 -28.56
CA PRO A 336 -24.67 -22.61 -29.87
C PRO A 336 -25.07 -21.69 -31.02
N GLN A 337 -26.08 -20.82 -30.81
CA GLN A 337 -26.53 -19.87 -31.83
C GLN A 337 -25.42 -18.88 -32.23
N CYS A 338 -24.66 -18.39 -31.24
CA CYS A 338 -23.55 -17.48 -31.49
C CYS A 338 -22.41 -18.17 -32.24
N LYS A 339 -22.14 -19.45 -31.93
CA LYS A 339 -21.17 -20.28 -32.68
C LYS A 339 -21.62 -20.51 -34.12
N ALA A 340 -22.90 -20.81 -34.34
CA ALA A 340 -23.46 -21.03 -35.68
C ALA A 340 -23.43 -19.75 -36.54
N THR A 341 -23.67 -18.58 -35.94
CA THR A 341 -23.74 -17.30 -36.67
C THR A 341 -22.36 -16.79 -37.06
N TYR A 342 -21.42 -16.80 -36.11
CA TYR A 342 -20.13 -16.10 -36.25
C TYR A 342 -18.92 -17.03 -36.37
N GLY A 343 -19.08 -18.33 -36.16
CA GLY A 343 -17.92 -19.22 -36.00
C GLY A 343 -16.99 -18.68 -34.91
N ASP A 344 -15.71 -18.54 -35.24
CA ASP A 344 -14.69 -17.92 -34.39
C ASP A 344 -14.43 -16.43 -34.69
N ASP A 345 -15.17 -15.81 -35.61
CA ASP A 345 -15.00 -14.40 -36.00
C ASP A 345 -15.63 -13.44 -34.97
N ARG A 346 -14.89 -13.19 -33.90
CA ARG A 346 -15.26 -12.23 -32.86
C ARG A 346 -15.37 -10.80 -33.40
N ALA A 347 -14.51 -10.44 -34.35
CA ALA A 347 -14.45 -9.07 -34.87
C ALA A 347 -15.74 -8.70 -35.59
N ARG A 348 -16.24 -9.60 -36.44
CA ARG A 348 -17.55 -9.46 -37.07
C ARG A 348 -18.67 -9.30 -36.05
N ALA A 349 -18.70 -10.13 -35.01
CA ALA A 349 -19.72 -10.06 -33.97
C ALA A 349 -19.71 -8.71 -33.22
N SER A 350 -18.53 -8.21 -32.83
CA SER A 350 -18.40 -6.89 -32.20
C SER A 350 -18.79 -5.76 -33.15
N LEU A 351 -18.37 -5.82 -34.42
CA LEU A 351 -18.64 -4.78 -35.39
C LEU A 351 -20.13 -4.66 -35.70
N GLU A 352 -20.82 -5.80 -35.86
CA GLU A 352 -22.26 -5.83 -36.09
C GLU A 352 -23.03 -5.18 -34.93
N GLN A 353 -22.60 -5.40 -33.69
CA GLN A 353 -23.19 -4.75 -32.53
C GLN A 353 -22.89 -3.25 -32.47
N PHE A 354 -21.64 -2.84 -32.71
CA PHE A 354 -21.30 -1.42 -32.73
C PHE A 354 -22.14 -0.68 -33.77
N LYS A 355 -22.18 -1.17 -35.02
CA LYS A 355 -23.00 -0.60 -36.09
C LYS A 355 -24.47 -0.54 -35.70
N LEU A 356 -25.04 -1.65 -35.22
CA LEU A 356 -26.44 -1.69 -34.80
C LEU A 356 -26.77 -0.63 -33.76
N TYR A 357 -25.93 -0.45 -32.73
CA TYR A 357 -26.18 0.58 -31.72
C TYR A 357 -25.99 1.99 -32.28
N PHE A 358 -24.92 2.20 -33.03
CA PHE A 358 -24.52 3.50 -33.54
C PHE A 358 -25.50 4.03 -34.58
N ASP A 359 -25.99 3.19 -35.48
CA ASP A 359 -27.00 3.57 -36.48
C ASP A 359 -28.30 3.98 -35.80
N ILE A 360 -28.84 3.15 -34.89
CA ILE A 360 -30.08 3.44 -34.15
C ILE A 360 -29.95 4.71 -33.30
N ILE A 361 -28.78 4.96 -32.72
CA ILE A 361 -28.54 6.15 -31.93
C ILE A 361 -28.44 7.39 -32.83
N ARG A 362 -27.73 7.32 -33.95
CA ARG A 362 -27.62 8.43 -34.92
C ARG A 362 -28.96 8.81 -35.53
N GLU A 363 -29.84 7.84 -35.79
CA GLU A 363 -31.22 8.08 -36.26
C GLU A 363 -31.98 9.07 -35.36
N GLN A 364 -31.76 9.01 -34.04
CA GLN A 364 -32.47 9.86 -33.08
C GLN A 364 -31.62 11.02 -32.52
N CYS A 365 -30.30 10.92 -32.64
CA CYS A 365 -29.31 11.83 -32.09
C CYS A 365 -28.20 12.09 -33.13
N PRO A 366 -28.46 12.83 -34.22
CA PRO A 366 -27.49 12.98 -35.31
C PRO A 366 -26.18 13.68 -34.91
N ASP A 367 -26.24 14.59 -33.92
CA ASP A 367 -25.08 15.36 -33.45
C ASP A 367 -24.26 14.64 -32.35
N ILE A 368 -24.60 13.40 -32.00
CA ILE A 368 -23.94 12.70 -30.91
C ILE A 368 -22.59 12.14 -31.34
N GLU A 369 -21.60 12.28 -30.47
CA GLU A 369 -20.32 11.64 -30.66
C GLU A 369 -20.35 10.21 -30.13
N LEU A 370 -19.81 9.27 -30.89
CA LEU A 370 -19.86 7.85 -30.58
C LEU A 370 -18.47 7.33 -30.25
N GLU A 371 -18.39 6.57 -29.17
CA GLU A 371 -17.16 5.96 -28.71
C GLU A 371 -17.30 4.43 -28.63
N ALA A 372 -16.44 3.72 -29.34
CA ALA A 372 -16.32 2.27 -29.28
C ALA A 372 -15.25 1.87 -28.26
N VAL A 373 -15.67 1.25 -27.15
CA VAL A 373 -14.72 0.64 -26.23
C VAL A 373 -14.36 -0.74 -26.76
N SER A 374 -13.21 -0.89 -27.41
CA SER A 374 -12.74 -2.19 -27.93
C SER A 374 -12.04 -2.98 -26.82
N TYR A 375 -12.54 -4.17 -26.44
CA TYR A 375 -11.92 -4.99 -25.40
C TYR A 375 -11.08 -6.14 -25.99
N PRO A 376 -9.88 -6.42 -25.47
CA PRO A 376 -9.16 -5.69 -24.42
C PRO A 376 -8.61 -4.34 -24.92
N TYR A 377 -8.86 -3.25 -24.19
CA TYR A 377 -8.40 -1.88 -24.54
C TYR A 377 -6.97 -1.57 -24.04
N HIS A 378 -6.16 -2.62 -23.95
CA HIS A 378 -4.75 -2.61 -23.55
C HIS A 378 -3.95 -3.12 -24.75
N TYR A 379 -3.01 -2.33 -25.26
CA TYR A 379 -2.42 -2.55 -26.58
C TYR A 379 -0.97 -3.03 -26.57
N GLN A 380 -0.47 -3.60 -25.47
CA GLN A 380 0.90 -4.12 -25.42
C GLN A 380 1.16 -5.18 -26.50
N PHE A 381 0.13 -5.90 -26.92
CA PHE A 381 0.23 -6.85 -28.04
C PHE A 381 0.61 -6.20 -29.37
N ALA A 382 0.43 -4.88 -29.53
CA ALA A 382 0.81 -4.17 -30.76
C ALA A 382 2.33 -4.01 -30.90
N MET A 383 3.09 -4.28 -29.84
CA MET A 383 4.55 -4.18 -29.83
C MET A 383 5.19 -5.49 -30.31
N PRO A 384 6.24 -5.46 -31.14
CA PRO A 384 6.96 -6.66 -31.57
C PRO A 384 7.49 -7.51 -30.41
N GLU A 385 7.97 -6.86 -29.35
CA GLU A 385 8.59 -7.48 -28.18
C GLU A 385 7.59 -8.33 -27.37
N PHE A 386 6.29 -8.16 -27.59
CA PHE A 386 5.23 -8.89 -26.89
C PHE A 386 5.39 -10.41 -27.03
N ILE A 387 5.83 -10.91 -28.18
CA ILE A 387 6.06 -12.34 -28.41
C ILE A 387 7.06 -12.90 -27.40
N THR A 388 8.14 -12.15 -27.16
CA THR A 388 9.26 -12.60 -26.33
C THR A 388 9.13 -12.20 -24.87
N GLN A 389 8.35 -11.17 -24.56
CA GLN A 389 8.34 -10.52 -23.25
C GLN A 389 6.93 -10.19 -22.74
N ALA A 390 5.87 -10.89 -23.18
CA ALA A 390 4.48 -10.61 -22.78
C ALA A 390 4.29 -10.42 -21.27
N GLN A 391 4.94 -11.24 -20.45
CA GLN A 391 4.88 -11.12 -18.98
C GLN A 391 5.57 -9.86 -18.47
N GLY A 392 6.75 -9.54 -19.02
CA GLY A 392 7.51 -8.32 -18.71
C GLY A 392 6.74 -7.06 -19.08
N MET A 393 6.19 -6.99 -20.29
CA MET A 393 5.36 -5.86 -20.74
C MET A 393 4.04 -5.74 -19.97
N GLY A 394 3.56 -6.84 -19.40
CA GLY A 394 2.45 -6.82 -18.46
C GLY A 394 2.78 -6.07 -17.17
N ALA A 395 4.03 -6.21 -16.67
CA ALA A 395 4.49 -5.68 -15.40
C ALA A 395 4.41 -4.16 -15.32
N ASP A 396 4.56 -3.46 -16.46
CA ASP A 396 4.56 -1.99 -16.54
C ASP A 396 3.16 -1.36 -16.37
N MET A 397 2.13 -2.12 -15.96
CA MET A 397 0.76 -1.63 -15.88
C MET A 397 0.01 -1.96 -14.58
N PRO A 398 -0.77 -1.02 -14.02
CA PRO A 398 -1.56 -1.26 -12.82
C PRO A 398 -2.72 -2.23 -13.11
N ASN A 399 -2.61 -3.43 -12.52
CA ASN A 399 -3.46 -4.62 -12.59
C ASN A 399 -3.11 -5.61 -13.72
N MET A 400 -2.14 -6.48 -13.42
CA MET A 400 -1.69 -7.70 -14.12
C MET A 400 -2.78 -8.75 -14.44
N GLY A 401 -4.06 -8.40 -14.51
CA GLY A 401 -5.13 -9.39 -14.73
C GLY A 401 -5.18 -9.92 -16.16
N TRP A 402 -4.71 -9.15 -17.15
CA TRP A 402 -5.05 -9.38 -18.56
C TRP A 402 -4.08 -10.26 -19.34
N VAL A 403 -2.77 -10.21 -19.05
CA VAL A 403 -1.72 -11.04 -19.69
C VAL A 403 -1.46 -12.35 -18.95
N ARG A 404 -2.15 -12.61 -17.83
CA ARG A 404 -1.98 -13.83 -17.03
C ARG A 404 -2.23 -15.07 -17.88
N GLY A 405 -1.37 -16.08 -17.72
CA GLY A 405 -1.44 -17.35 -18.44
C GLY A 405 -0.79 -17.34 -19.84
N ILE A 406 -0.14 -16.23 -20.23
CA ILE A 406 0.79 -16.22 -21.37
C ILE A 406 2.18 -16.54 -20.81
N GLU A 407 2.62 -17.78 -20.97
CA GLU A 407 3.86 -18.29 -20.38
C GLU A 407 4.93 -18.61 -21.43
N ASP A 408 4.55 -18.64 -22.71
CA ASP A 408 5.40 -19.02 -23.82
C ASP A 408 5.18 -18.15 -25.06
N SER A 409 6.18 -18.13 -25.96
CA SER A 409 6.19 -17.30 -27.16
C SER A 409 5.20 -17.75 -28.23
N VAL A 410 4.79 -19.02 -28.24
CA VAL A 410 3.78 -19.54 -29.19
C VAL A 410 2.41 -19.00 -28.83
N THR A 411 2.05 -19.08 -27.54
CA THR A 411 0.82 -18.48 -27.01
C THR A 411 0.81 -16.97 -27.21
N ALA A 412 1.92 -16.28 -26.92
CA ALA A 412 2.05 -14.84 -27.12
C ALA A 412 1.87 -14.45 -28.60
N SER A 413 2.49 -15.19 -29.53
CA SER A 413 2.35 -14.98 -30.99
C SER A 413 0.90 -15.16 -31.44
N ARG A 414 0.22 -16.22 -30.96
CA ARG A 414 -1.20 -16.45 -31.25
C ARG A 414 -2.07 -15.30 -30.75
N VAL A 415 -1.87 -14.85 -29.51
CA VAL A 415 -2.61 -13.74 -28.90
C VAL A 415 -2.37 -12.45 -29.68
N GLN A 416 -1.10 -12.12 -29.99
CA GLN A 416 -0.77 -10.94 -30.78
C GLN A 416 -1.47 -10.94 -32.13
N LYS A 417 -1.42 -12.06 -32.86
CA LYS A 417 -2.10 -12.20 -34.14
C LYS A 417 -3.60 -12.00 -33.99
N GLN A 418 -4.24 -12.72 -33.07
CA GLN A 418 -5.69 -12.65 -32.86
C GLN A 418 -6.18 -11.25 -32.48
N LEU A 419 -5.49 -10.57 -31.56
CA LEU A 419 -5.86 -9.22 -31.15
C LEU A 419 -5.56 -8.19 -32.24
N SER A 420 -4.42 -8.28 -32.92
CA SER A 420 -4.09 -7.38 -34.03
C SER A 420 -5.08 -7.52 -35.19
N ASP A 421 -5.46 -8.75 -35.56
CA ASP A 421 -6.50 -9.01 -36.57
C ASP A 421 -7.85 -8.43 -36.12
N TYR A 422 -8.25 -8.64 -34.86
CA TYR A 422 -9.48 -8.09 -34.30
C TYR A 422 -9.55 -6.56 -34.38
N HIS A 423 -8.50 -5.86 -33.93
CA HIS A 423 -8.49 -4.40 -33.94
C HIS A 423 -8.40 -3.83 -35.35
N ARG A 424 -7.65 -4.46 -36.28
CA ARG A 424 -7.63 -4.06 -37.69
C ARG A 424 -9.02 -4.18 -38.33
N HIS A 425 -9.73 -5.27 -38.09
CA HIS A 425 -11.09 -5.44 -38.59
C HIS A 425 -12.06 -4.41 -38.02
N LEU A 426 -11.94 -4.07 -36.73
CA LEU A 426 -12.74 -2.99 -36.15
C LEU A 426 -12.43 -1.63 -36.78
N SER A 427 -11.15 -1.27 -36.93
CA SER A 427 -10.76 0.00 -37.54
C SER A 427 -11.28 0.10 -38.97
N ALA A 428 -11.13 -0.94 -39.79
CA ALA A 428 -11.64 -0.94 -41.16
C ALA A 428 -13.17 -0.92 -41.25
N GLY A 429 -13.86 -1.41 -40.21
CA GLY A 429 -15.31 -1.56 -40.21
C GLY A 429 -16.08 -0.37 -39.63
N LEU A 430 -15.47 0.39 -38.71
CA LEU A 430 -16.10 1.54 -38.05
C LEU A 430 -16.02 2.78 -38.94
N SER A 431 -16.98 3.70 -38.79
CA SER A 431 -16.90 5.02 -39.43
C SER A 431 -15.74 5.85 -38.84
N GLU A 432 -15.03 6.61 -39.66
CA GLU A 432 -13.84 7.40 -39.26
C GLU A 432 -14.12 8.39 -38.10
N ASP A 433 -15.37 8.84 -37.96
CA ASP A 433 -15.80 9.75 -36.90
C ASP A 433 -16.05 9.07 -35.54
N VAL A 434 -15.99 7.74 -35.47
CA VAL A 434 -16.11 6.98 -34.22
C VAL A 434 -14.79 7.00 -33.46
N THR A 435 -14.84 7.45 -32.22
CA THR A 435 -13.70 7.47 -31.29
C THR A 435 -13.47 6.09 -30.68
N VAL A 436 -12.21 5.66 -30.52
CA VAL A 436 -11.89 4.35 -29.91
C VAL A 436 -11.23 4.50 -28.55
N THR A 437 -11.67 3.73 -27.55
CA THR A 437 -11.08 3.81 -26.21
C THR A 437 -9.75 3.07 -26.12
N PHE A 438 -8.74 3.79 -25.63
CA PHE A 438 -7.40 3.30 -25.31
C PHE A 438 -7.11 3.56 -23.83
N ARG A 439 -6.49 2.61 -23.13
CA ARG A 439 -6.06 2.83 -21.74
C ARG A 439 -4.59 3.24 -21.66
N GLU A 440 -4.23 4.04 -20.65
CA GLU A 440 -2.87 4.54 -20.40
C GLU A 440 -1.77 3.48 -20.67
N ALA A 441 -0.68 3.87 -21.34
CA ALA A 441 0.47 3.00 -21.60
C ALA A 441 1.71 3.87 -21.93
N ARG A 442 2.87 3.23 -22.12
CA ARG A 442 4.07 3.91 -22.65
C ARG A 442 3.77 4.55 -24.02
N ARG A 443 4.56 5.58 -24.37
CA ARG A 443 4.35 6.36 -25.59
C ARG A 443 4.42 5.52 -26.85
N ASP A 444 5.36 4.59 -26.95
CA ASP A 444 5.50 3.68 -28.08
C ASP A 444 4.26 2.78 -28.28
N VAL A 445 3.72 2.21 -27.20
CA VAL A 445 2.47 1.43 -27.21
C VAL A 445 1.29 2.29 -27.64
N PHE A 446 1.23 3.53 -27.15
CA PHE A 446 0.19 4.48 -27.55
C PHE A 446 0.27 4.84 -29.05
N LEU A 447 1.47 5.08 -29.57
CA LEU A 447 1.67 5.34 -31.00
C LEU A 447 1.34 4.11 -31.86
N ALA A 448 1.66 2.90 -31.38
CA ALA A 448 1.29 1.65 -32.04
C ALA A 448 -0.25 1.47 -32.11
N CYS A 449 -0.97 1.81 -31.02
CA CYS A 449 -2.43 1.88 -31.05
C CYS A 449 -2.93 2.92 -32.06
N GLY A 450 -2.31 4.11 -32.09
CA GLY A 450 -2.63 5.15 -33.03
C GLY A 450 -2.46 4.74 -34.50
N LYS A 451 -1.49 3.85 -34.79
CA LYS A 451 -1.30 3.25 -36.12
C LYS A 451 -2.35 2.17 -36.43
N LEU A 452 -2.76 1.37 -35.45
CA LEU A 452 -3.83 0.38 -35.63
C LEU A 452 -5.20 1.00 -35.94
N TYR A 453 -5.42 2.23 -35.45
CA TYR A 453 -6.63 3.03 -35.64
C TYR A 453 -6.32 4.34 -36.36
N GLU A 454 -5.46 4.28 -37.37
CA GLU A 454 -5.16 5.44 -38.22
C GLU A 454 -6.47 5.97 -38.83
N GLY A 455 -6.63 7.31 -38.84
CA GLY A 455 -7.88 7.96 -39.24
C GLY A 455 -8.93 8.14 -38.13
N HIS A 456 -8.83 7.41 -37.02
CA HIS A 456 -9.76 7.55 -35.90
C HIS A 456 -9.19 8.37 -34.72
N PRO A 457 -10.00 9.24 -34.09
CA PRO A 457 -9.66 9.79 -32.78
C PRO A 457 -9.65 8.69 -31.72
N VAL A 458 -8.86 8.88 -30.65
CA VAL A 458 -8.85 7.95 -29.51
C VAL A 458 -9.21 8.64 -28.21
N THR A 459 -9.95 7.93 -27.34
CA THR A 459 -10.15 8.32 -25.95
C THR A 459 -9.08 7.68 -25.08
N ILE A 460 -8.17 8.49 -24.55
CA ILE A 460 -7.12 8.08 -23.60
C ILE A 460 -7.73 8.01 -22.21
N TRP A 461 -8.11 6.80 -21.79
CA TRP A 461 -8.57 6.50 -20.46
C TRP A 461 -7.37 6.37 -19.52
N ILE A 462 -7.18 7.35 -18.62
CA ILE A 462 -6.03 7.40 -17.71
C ILE A 462 -6.43 7.41 -16.23
N TYR A 463 -5.64 6.72 -15.41
CA TYR A 463 -5.69 6.74 -13.94
C TYR A 463 -4.40 7.31 -13.33
N PRO A 464 -4.22 8.64 -13.30
CA PRO A 464 -2.96 9.23 -12.86
C PRO A 464 -2.73 9.01 -11.34
N ASP A 465 -3.78 8.84 -10.54
CA ASP A 465 -3.75 8.68 -9.07
C ASP A 465 -3.71 7.21 -8.56
N ARG A 466 -3.58 6.22 -9.45
CA ARG A 466 -3.72 4.78 -9.10
C ARG A 466 -2.46 4.11 -8.53
N ASN A 467 -1.63 4.82 -7.78
CA ASN A 467 -0.62 4.17 -6.95
C ASN A 467 -1.31 3.56 -5.72
N LYS A 468 -1.34 2.24 -5.59
CA LYS A 468 -1.90 1.62 -4.37
C LYS A 468 -1.07 1.95 -3.13
N GLY A 469 0.25 2.13 -3.31
CA GLY A 469 1.26 2.23 -2.26
C GLY A 469 1.61 3.66 -1.87
N TRP A 470 1.18 4.63 -2.68
CA TRP A 470 1.36 6.04 -2.39
C TRP A 470 0.20 6.89 -2.92
N ARG A 471 -0.76 7.24 -2.06
CA ARG A 471 -1.83 8.18 -2.42
C ARG A 471 -1.57 9.57 -1.88
N GLY A 472 -0.81 10.34 -2.64
CA GLY A 472 -0.49 11.74 -2.32
C GLY A 472 -1.72 12.66 -2.29
N THR A 473 -1.56 13.84 -1.67
CA THR A 473 -2.50 14.96 -1.73
C THR A 473 -2.55 15.61 -3.13
N PHE A 474 -1.51 15.37 -3.93
CA PHE A 474 -1.38 15.77 -5.33
C PHE A 474 -0.93 14.59 -6.20
N CYS A 475 -1.18 14.67 -7.50
CA CYS A 475 -0.74 13.67 -8.47
C CYS A 475 0.19 14.32 -9.51
N PRO A 476 1.52 14.30 -9.29
CA PRO A 476 2.51 14.90 -10.19
C PRO A 476 2.49 14.37 -11.63
N GLN A 477 1.95 13.17 -11.83
CA GLN A 477 1.85 12.45 -13.10
C GLN A 477 1.05 13.20 -14.17
N VAL A 478 0.32 14.26 -13.82
CA VAL A 478 -0.29 15.17 -14.80
C VAL A 478 0.71 15.71 -15.82
N ARG A 479 2.00 15.77 -15.46
CA ARG A 479 3.08 16.14 -16.36
C ARG A 479 3.27 15.19 -17.54
N MET A 480 2.80 13.94 -17.42
CA MET A 480 2.87 12.92 -18.47
C MET A 480 1.76 13.08 -19.54
N THR A 481 0.93 14.12 -19.46
CA THR A 481 -0.12 14.39 -20.46
C THR A 481 0.46 14.46 -21.88
N ARG A 482 1.66 15.04 -22.05
CA ARG A 482 2.35 15.14 -23.34
C ARG A 482 2.68 13.78 -23.97
N SER A 483 2.91 12.74 -23.16
CA SER A 483 3.20 11.38 -23.64
C SER A 483 2.09 10.82 -24.53
N PHE A 484 0.85 11.26 -24.32
CA PHE A 484 -0.34 10.82 -25.04
C PHE A 484 -0.83 11.81 -26.09
N TRP A 485 -0.01 12.81 -26.46
CA TRP A 485 -0.40 13.80 -27.44
C TRP A 485 0.01 13.40 -28.85
N ARG A 486 -0.97 13.36 -29.75
CA ARG A 486 -0.79 13.28 -31.21
C ARG A 486 -1.20 14.63 -31.82
N PRO A 487 -0.27 15.36 -32.46
CA PRO A 487 -0.62 16.58 -33.19
C PRO A 487 -1.71 16.30 -34.23
N HIS A 488 -2.59 17.28 -34.46
CA HIS A 488 -3.68 17.24 -35.45
C HIS A 488 -4.81 16.21 -35.23
N MET A 489 -4.69 15.30 -34.25
CA MET A 489 -5.78 14.40 -33.86
C MET A 489 -6.71 15.06 -32.83
N ARG A 490 -8.01 14.77 -32.91
CA ARG A 490 -9.01 15.23 -31.91
C ARG A 490 -9.14 14.26 -30.74
N ASP A 491 -8.02 13.77 -30.22
CA ASP A 491 -8.03 12.78 -29.14
C ASP A 491 -8.68 13.32 -27.86
N HIS A 492 -9.38 12.44 -27.13
CA HIS A 492 -9.95 12.77 -25.84
C HIS A 492 -8.99 12.36 -24.75
N TYR A 493 -8.63 13.30 -23.89
CA TYR A 493 -7.94 12.95 -22.66
C TYR A 493 -8.98 12.73 -21.54
N PHE A 494 -9.19 11.48 -21.14
CA PHE A 494 -10.20 11.07 -20.17
C PHE A 494 -9.58 10.62 -18.85
N VAL A 495 -9.73 11.44 -17.82
CA VAL A 495 -9.25 11.11 -16.48
C VAL A 495 -10.30 10.31 -15.72
N ALA A 496 -10.10 9.00 -15.63
CA ALA A 496 -11.06 8.08 -15.02
C ALA A 496 -11.17 8.20 -13.49
N SER A 497 -10.18 8.84 -12.87
CA SER A 497 -10.08 9.06 -11.44
C SER A 497 -9.86 10.53 -11.08
N SER A 498 -10.88 11.36 -11.30
CA SER A 498 -11.04 12.59 -10.53
C SER A 498 -11.49 12.32 -9.08
N TRP A 499 -11.27 11.10 -8.56
CA TRP A 499 -11.65 10.66 -7.20
C TRP A 499 -10.41 10.53 -6.34
N THR A 500 -9.68 11.62 -6.16
CA THR A 500 -8.60 11.66 -5.17
C THR A 500 -9.19 11.29 -3.81
N ARG A 501 -8.94 10.07 -3.34
CA ARG A 501 -9.61 9.48 -2.17
C ARG A 501 -9.32 10.32 -0.90
N GLY A 502 -10.19 11.24 -0.54
CA GLY A 502 -9.95 12.12 0.60
C GLY A 502 -9.21 13.43 0.27
N ASN A 503 -9.04 13.80 -1.00
CA ASN A 503 -8.59 15.15 -1.38
C ASN A 503 -9.66 15.90 -2.15
N ASP A 504 -9.50 17.22 -2.23
CA ASP A 504 -10.28 18.09 -3.08
C ASP A 504 -9.96 17.86 -4.56
N ALA A 505 -10.88 17.19 -5.27
CA ALA A 505 -10.71 16.84 -6.67
C ALA A 505 -10.50 18.06 -7.59
N ARG A 506 -10.90 19.26 -7.17
CA ARG A 506 -10.71 20.50 -7.94
C ARG A 506 -9.23 20.84 -8.10
N VAL A 507 -8.40 20.53 -7.10
CA VAL A 507 -6.93 20.71 -7.19
C VAL A 507 -6.38 19.94 -8.38
N GLN A 508 -6.73 18.65 -8.47
CA GLN A 508 -6.26 17.77 -9.53
C GLN A 508 -6.80 18.18 -10.89
N ARG A 509 -8.07 18.59 -10.95
CA ARG A 509 -8.69 19.05 -12.20
C ARG A 509 -7.99 20.28 -12.75
N LEU A 510 -7.75 21.29 -11.91
CA LEU A 510 -7.06 22.51 -12.36
C LEU A 510 -5.64 22.21 -12.85
N ALA A 511 -4.89 21.36 -12.14
CA ALA A 511 -3.58 20.92 -12.58
C ALA A 511 -3.65 20.27 -13.96
N GLN A 512 -4.53 19.28 -14.16
CA GLN A 512 -4.70 18.59 -15.45
C GLN A 512 -5.06 19.55 -16.57
N GLN A 513 -5.96 20.50 -16.29
CA GLN A 513 -6.40 21.47 -17.28
C GLN A 513 -5.24 22.34 -17.79
N GLU A 514 -4.25 22.64 -16.96
CA GLU A 514 -3.06 23.37 -17.36
C GLU A 514 -2.26 22.62 -18.44
N TYR A 515 -2.02 21.33 -18.25
CA TYR A 515 -1.28 20.49 -19.21
C TYR A 515 -2.10 20.14 -20.45
N LEU A 516 -3.44 20.07 -20.33
CA LEU A 516 -4.31 19.83 -21.49
C LEU A 516 -4.46 21.06 -22.38
N TRP A 517 -4.37 22.25 -21.79
CA TRP A 517 -4.41 23.51 -22.52
C TRP A 517 -3.10 23.76 -23.27
N CYS A 518 -1.97 23.52 -22.62
CA CYS A 518 -0.64 23.58 -23.23
C CYS A 518 0.16 22.34 -22.81
N VAL A 519 0.46 21.45 -23.76
CA VAL A 519 1.22 20.22 -23.48
C VAL A 519 2.72 20.46 -23.29
N ASP A 520 3.21 21.64 -23.66
CA ASP A 520 4.59 22.10 -23.52
C ASP A 520 4.81 22.86 -22.20
N GLN A 521 4.33 22.33 -21.08
CA GLN A 521 4.64 22.87 -19.75
C GLN A 521 6.13 22.67 -19.42
N PRO A 522 6.74 23.50 -18.55
CA PRO A 522 8.18 23.42 -18.25
C PRO A 522 8.67 22.07 -17.73
N ASP A 523 7.81 21.31 -17.06
CA ASP A 523 8.10 19.98 -16.52
C ASP A 523 7.37 18.85 -17.26
N ALA A 524 6.77 19.13 -18.43
CA ALA A 524 6.03 18.13 -19.21
C ALA A 524 6.95 16.97 -19.63
N SER A 525 6.47 15.75 -19.39
CA SER A 525 7.17 14.52 -19.77
C SER A 525 6.63 14.01 -21.10
N SER A 526 7.52 13.73 -22.05
CA SER A 526 7.19 12.97 -23.26
C SER A 526 7.12 11.46 -23.02
N GLU A 527 7.53 11.00 -21.84
CA GLU A 527 7.50 9.60 -21.46
C GLU A 527 6.42 9.33 -20.41
N PHE A 528 5.76 8.18 -20.54
CA PHE A 528 4.87 7.65 -19.52
C PHE A 528 5.55 6.42 -18.93
N THR A 529 6.07 6.56 -17.72
CA THR A 529 6.74 5.48 -16.99
C THR A 529 5.85 4.99 -15.84
N ALA A 530 5.63 3.69 -15.76
CA ALA A 530 4.91 3.02 -14.70
C ALA A 530 5.60 1.68 -14.40
N ASN A 531 6.43 1.61 -13.36
CA ASN A 531 7.17 0.40 -13.02
C ASN A 531 6.41 -0.45 -12.00
N SER A 532 5.88 -1.60 -12.42
CA SER A 532 5.44 -2.71 -11.54
C SER A 532 4.40 -2.35 -10.47
N ARG A 533 3.08 -2.38 -10.74
CA ARG A 533 1.98 -2.13 -9.76
C ARG A 533 2.06 -0.85 -8.88
N TRP A 534 3.16 -0.11 -8.94
CA TRP A 534 3.57 1.02 -8.11
C TRP A 534 4.11 2.10 -9.06
N TYR A 535 3.98 3.36 -8.69
CA TYR A 535 4.86 4.38 -9.28
C TYR A 535 6.04 4.44 -8.30
N GLU A 536 7.12 3.70 -8.55
CA GLU A 536 8.33 3.89 -7.74
C GLU A 536 8.91 5.28 -8.03
N THR A 537 9.18 6.00 -6.94
CA THR A 537 9.94 7.25 -6.75
C THR A 537 9.85 8.36 -7.81
N GLU A 538 10.09 8.13 -9.10
CA GLU A 538 10.07 9.16 -10.14
C GLU A 538 8.68 9.74 -10.44
N GLY A 539 7.59 9.16 -9.93
CA GLY A 539 6.21 9.63 -10.16
C GLY A 539 5.54 10.35 -8.99
N CYS A 540 6.07 10.26 -7.77
CA CYS A 540 5.42 10.81 -6.56
C CYS A 540 5.91 12.20 -6.18
N ASP A 541 7.04 12.64 -6.75
CA ASP A 541 7.63 13.91 -6.40
C ASP A 541 7.03 15.06 -7.20
N ILE A 542 6.68 16.11 -6.46
CA ILE A 542 6.24 17.39 -7.01
C ILE A 542 7.47 18.10 -7.58
N THR A 543 7.42 18.38 -8.87
CA THR A 543 8.47 19.09 -9.62
C THR A 543 8.61 20.54 -9.14
N ALA A 544 9.72 21.19 -9.48
CA ALA A 544 9.93 22.61 -9.16
C ALA A 544 8.81 23.50 -9.75
N PHE A 545 8.46 23.30 -11.03
CA PHE A 545 7.35 24.04 -11.67
C PHE A 545 6.02 23.83 -10.93
N GLN A 546 5.71 22.59 -10.57
CA GLN A 546 4.47 22.30 -9.85
C GLN A 546 4.44 22.96 -8.48
N ARG A 547 5.56 22.92 -7.75
CA ARG A 547 5.72 23.47 -6.40
C ARG A 547 5.66 24.99 -6.37
N GLU A 548 6.36 25.64 -7.29
CA GLU A 548 6.61 27.08 -7.25
C GLU A 548 5.56 27.88 -8.03
N VAL A 549 4.98 27.30 -9.09
CA VAL A 549 4.05 28.01 -9.98
C VAL A 549 2.64 27.41 -9.91
N LEU A 550 2.51 26.11 -10.17
CA LEU A 550 1.20 25.50 -10.40
C LEU A 550 0.34 25.42 -9.12
N ILE A 551 0.87 24.78 -8.07
CA ILE A 551 0.14 24.52 -6.81
C ILE A 551 -0.22 25.84 -6.11
N PRO A 552 0.67 26.83 -5.96
CA PRO A 552 0.31 28.11 -5.34
C PRO A 552 -0.85 28.81 -6.06
N ARG A 553 -0.86 28.77 -7.40
CA ARG A 553 -1.95 29.35 -8.20
C ARG A 553 -3.27 28.61 -7.98
N ILE A 554 -3.25 27.28 -8.03
CA ILE A 554 -4.42 26.43 -7.79
C ILE A 554 -5.01 26.71 -6.39
N CYS A 555 -4.18 26.69 -5.36
CA CYS A 555 -4.64 26.91 -3.99
C CYS A 555 -5.21 28.32 -3.80
N ARG A 556 -4.61 29.35 -4.43
CA ARG A 556 -5.17 30.70 -4.44
C ARG A 556 -6.55 30.77 -5.11
N ILE A 557 -6.71 30.11 -6.27
CA ILE A 557 -7.99 30.08 -6.99
C ILE A 557 -9.09 29.40 -6.16
N LEU A 558 -8.77 28.31 -5.47
CA LEU A 558 -9.76 27.50 -4.76
C LEU A 558 -10.06 28.03 -3.35
N TYR A 559 -9.05 28.54 -2.64
CA TYR A 559 -9.14 28.82 -1.21
C TYR A 559 -8.92 30.29 -0.85
N GLY A 560 -8.55 31.15 -1.81
CA GLY A 560 -8.39 32.59 -1.58
C GLY A 560 -7.39 32.88 -0.46
N ALA A 561 -7.80 33.68 0.53
CA ALA A 561 -6.96 34.02 1.68
C ALA A 561 -6.57 32.81 2.54
N ALA A 562 -7.35 31.72 2.50
CA ALA A 562 -7.04 30.47 3.20
C ALA A 562 -6.04 29.57 2.44
N ALA A 563 -5.50 30.00 1.29
CA ALA A 563 -4.62 29.18 0.47
C ALA A 563 -3.32 28.65 1.13
N PRO A 564 -2.63 29.35 2.06
CA PRO A 564 -1.30 28.91 2.50
C PRO A 564 -1.24 27.49 3.12
N PRO A 565 -2.11 27.11 4.08
CA PRO A 565 -2.11 25.74 4.62
C PRO A 565 -2.39 24.67 3.56
N PHE A 566 -3.27 24.96 2.58
CA PHE A 566 -3.55 24.05 1.48
C PHE A 566 -2.39 23.92 0.51
N ARG A 567 -1.70 25.03 0.19
CA ARG A 567 -0.49 25.00 -0.64
C ARG A 567 0.54 24.08 0.00
N ASP A 568 0.78 24.23 1.30
CA ASP A 568 1.77 23.45 2.03
C ASP A 568 1.37 21.96 2.07
N LEU A 569 0.09 21.67 2.29
CA LEU A 569 -0.47 20.31 2.26
C LEU A 569 -0.29 19.63 0.90
N VAL A 570 -0.67 20.31 -0.18
CA VAL A 570 -0.58 19.78 -1.55
C VAL A 570 0.90 19.59 -1.91
N THR A 571 1.76 20.54 -1.52
CA THR A 571 3.21 20.54 -1.78
C THR A 571 3.99 19.49 -0.98
N ALA A 572 3.54 19.15 0.23
CA ALA A 572 4.11 18.08 1.03
C ALA A 572 3.81 16.68 0.46
N ASN A 573 2.79 16.58 -0.40
CA ASN A 573 2.32 15.36 -1.05
C ASN A 573 2.15 14.14 -0.11
N VAL A 574 1.65 14.37 1.10
CA VAL A 574 1.52 13.33 2.13
C VAL A 574 0.58 12.20 1.70
N SER A 575 0.88 10.97 2.10
CA SER A 575 0.17 9.78 1.65
C SER A 575 -0.96 9.38 2.59
N LEU A 576 -2.19 9.46 2.09
CA LEU A 576 -3.39 9.11 2.86
C LEU A 576 -3.48 7.62 3.17
N ASN A 577 -3.07 6.75 2.23
CA ASN A 577 -3.09 5.31 2.42
C ASN A 577 -2.02 4.86 3.43
N TYR A 578 -0.84 5.46 3.37
CA TYR A 578 0.33 5.03 4.14
C TYR A 578 0.11 5.19 5.64
N VAL A 579 -0.53 6.28 6.07
CA VAL A 579 -0.84 6.47 7.51
C VAL A 579 -1.94 5.55 8.01
N LEU A 580 -2.94 5.28 7.17
CA LEU A 580 -4.08 4.45 7.56
C LEU A 580 -3.68 2.98 7.71
N GLU A 581 -2.93 2.43 6.75
CA GLU A 581 -2.61 1.00 6.68
C GLU A 581 -1.11 0.75 6.40
N PRO A 582 -0.18 1.26 7.22
CA PRO A 582 1.25 1.26 6.89
C PRO A 582 1.84 -0.13 6.67
N GLY A 583 1.46 -1.12 7.50
CA GLY A 583 1.95 -2.49 7.35
C GLY A 583 1.48 -3.18 6.06
N ALA A 584 0.24 -2.88 5.63
CA ALA A 584 -0.27 -3.40 4.36
C ALA A 584 0.47 -2.76 3.18
N ILE A 585 0.69 -1.44 3.23
CA ILE A 585 1.40 -0.72 2.16
C ILE A 585 2.88 -1.14 2.07
N ALA A 586 3.58 -1.28 3.21
CA ALA A 586 4.96 -1.77 3.26
C ALA A 586 5.09 -3.17 2.64
N SER A 587 4.19 -4.08 3.03
CA SER A 587 4.11 -5.44 2.49
C SER A 587 3.81 -5.45 0.99
N GLU A 588 2.81 -4.67 0.55
CA GLU A 588 2.46 -4.60 -0.86
C GLU A 588 3.61 -4.04 -1.73
N ARG A 589 4.39 -3.08 -1.22
CA ARG A 589 5.55 -2.48 -1.92
C ARG A 589 6.82 -3.33 -1.85
N GLY A 590 6.83 -4.43 -1.09
CA GLY A 590 8.04 -5.23 -0.88
C GLY A 590 9.13 -4.49 -0.10
N GLU A 591 8.77 -3.42 0.63
CA GLU A 591 9.71 -2.66 1.45
C GLU A 591 10.01 -3.43 2.74
N ASN A 592 11.27 -3.37 3.19
CA ASN A 592 11.60 -3.79 4.54
C ASN A 592 11.07 -2.77 5.57
N MET A 593 10.84 -3.24 6.80
CA MET A 593 10.25 -2.40 7.85
C MET A 593 11.09 -1.15 8.15
N ALA A 594 12.43 -1.23 8.08
CA ALA A 594 13.32 -0.10 8.36
C ALA A 594 13.14 1.06 7.35
N THR A 595 13.02 0.72 6.06
CA THR A 595 12.70 1.70 5.01
C THR A 595 11.32 2.29 5.24
N SER A 596 10.35 1.44 5.62
CA SER A 596 8.99 1.88 5.91
C SER A 596 8.90 2.79 7.15
N LEU A 597 9.62 2.53 8.23
CA LEU A 597 9.65 3.43 9.40
C LEU A 597 10.31 4.76 9.07
N THR A 598 11.32 4.78 8.19
CA THR A 598 11.92 6.02 7.70
C THR A 598 10.90 6.88 6.93
N TYR A 599 10.15 6.27 6.01
CA TYR A 599 9.07 6.96 5.30
C TYR A 599 7.95 7.40 6.25
N MET A 600 7.55 6.53 7.17
CA MET A 600 6.53 6.85 8.17
C MET A 600 6.94 8.04 9.04
N ARG A 601 8.22 8.15 9.42
CA ARG A 601 8.73 9.27 10.22
C ARG A 601 8.62 10.58 9.43
N LYS A 602 9.06 10.59 8.18
CA LYS A 602 8.90 11.75 7.28
C LYS A 602 7.43 12.15 7.13
N GLN A 603 6.52 11.18 7.05
CA GLN A 603 5.07 11.44 6.98
C GLN A 603 4.52 12.01 8.29
N ALA A 604 4.88 11.44 9.44
CA ALA A 604 4.46 11.92 10.76
C ALA A 604 4.85 13.39 10.97
N ASP A 605 6.11 13.73 10.69
CA ASP A 605 6.61 15.10 10.82
C ASP A 605 5.85 16.07 9.89
N ALA A 606 5.54 15.62 8.66
CA ALA A 606 4.74 16.41 7.74
C ALA A 606 3.32 16.62 8.26
N PHE A 607 2.63 15.58 8.75
CA PHE A 607 1.28 15.71 9.30
C PHE A 607 1.23 16.60 10.54
N ALA A 608 2.23 16.53 11.42
CA ALA A 608 2.31 17.38 12.60
C ALA A 608 2.42 18.87 12.23
N ARG A 609 3.33 19.22 11.31
CA ARG A 609 3.47 20.60 10.80
C ARG A 609 2.20 21.08 10.11
N LEU A 610 1.61 20.25 9.25
CA LEU A 610 0.39 20.58 8.53
C LEU A 610 -0.80 20.77 9.48
N HIS A 611 -0.90 19.95 10.51
CA HIS A 611 -1.93 20.08 11.53
C HIS A 611 -1.84 21.44 12.23
N GLN A 612 -0.63 21.86 12.60
CA GLN A 612 -0.41 23.18 13.18
C GLN A 612 -0.91 24.30 12.25
N ASN A 613 -0.57 24.26 10.96
CA ASN A 613 -1.02 25.26 9.99
C ASN A 613 -2.56 25.36 9.90
N PHE A 614 -3.26 24.22 9.92
CA PHE A 614 -4.72 24.21 9.93
C PHE A 614 -5.32 24.60 11.28
N ALA A 615 -4.66 24.28 12.39
CA ALA A 615 -5.09 24.67 13.73
C ALA A 615 -5.03 26.19 13.93
N GLU A 616 -4.01 26.85 13.37
CA GLU A 616 -3.90 28.31 13.36
C GLU A 616 -4.95 28.99 12.47
N LEU A 617 -5.36 28.31 11.39
CA LEU A 617 -6.45 28.78 10.52
C LEU A 617 -7.83 28.63 11.18
N ALA A 618 -8.04 27.60 12.01
CA ALA A 618 -9.37 27.22 12.49
C ALA A 618 -10.14 28.34 13.22
N PRO A 619 -9.55 29.08 14.19
CA PRO A 619 -10.24 30.19 14.87
C PRO A 619 -10.63 31.35 13.95
N ARG A 620 -10.00 31.44 12.77
CA ARG A 620 -10.21 32.53 11.80
C ARG A 620 -11.32 32.18 10.80
N LEU A 621 -11.76 30.93 10.72
CA LEU A 621 -12.76 30.48 9.75
C LEU A 621 -14.13 31.16 9.93
N ASP A 622 -14.49 31.53 11.17
CA ASP A 622 -15.74 32.24 11.46
C ASP A 622 -15.63 33.76 11.28
N ASN A 623 -14.42 34.31 11.37
CA ASN A 623 -14.14 35.75 11.33
C ASN A 623 -13.59 36.22 9.98
N THR A 624 -13.57 35.36 8.96
CA THR A 624 -13.16 35.74 7.60
C THR A 624 -14.40 35.88 6.73
N PRO A 625 -14.96 37.09 6.56
CA PRO A 625 -16.29 37.31 5.98
C PRO A 625 -16.47 36.87 4.51
N ASP A 626 -15.41 36.45 3.82
CA ASP A 626 -15.43 36.17 2.38
C ASP A 626 -15.03 34.73 1.98
N LEU A 627 -14.89 33.79 2.93
CA LEU A 627 -14.53 32.42 2.58
C LEU A 627 -15.76 31.61 2.10
N PRO A 628 -15.69 30.95 0.92
CA PRO A 628 -16.75 30.05 0.48
C PRO A 628 -16.98 28.92 1.49
N ALA A 629 -18.24 28.53 1.70
CA ALA A 629 -18.60 27.44 2.62
C ALA A 629 -17.83 26.13 2.34
N GLU A 630 -17.51 25.85 1.08
CA GLU A 630 -16.71 24.69 0.68
C GLU A 630 -15.26 24.79 1.17
N THR A 631 -14.66 25.99 1.17
CA THR A 631 -13.31 26.24 1.70
C THR A 631 -13.27 26.01 3.20
N VAL A 632 -14.29 26.46 3.92
CA VAL A 632 -14.43 26.19 5.36
C VAL A 632 -14.54 24.68 5.61
N ALA A 633 -15.40 23.99 4.87
CA ALA A 633 -15.60 22.55 4.99
C ALA A 633 -14.30 21.75 4.76
N TRP A 634 -13.52 22.11 3.73
CA TRP A 634 -12.23 21.49 3.46
C TRP A 634 -11.17 21.83 4.52
N SER A 635 -11.20 23.04 5.07
CA SER A 635 -10.26 23.44 6.14
C SER A 635 -10.48 22.59 7.40
N LEU A 636 -11.73 22.41 7.80
CA LEU A 636 -12.11 21.57 8.93
C LEU A 636 -11.81 20.08 8.67
N TYR A 637 -12.05 19.60 7.44
CA TYR A 637 -11.67 18.24 7.06
C TYR A 637 -10.17 18.00 7.22
N TRP A 638 -9.34 18.91 6.73
CA TRP A 638 -7.89 18.75 6.80
C TRP A 638 -7.34 18.99 8.20
N LEU A 639 -7.93 19.87 9.01
CA LEU A 639 -7.61 19.99 10.43
C LEU A 639 -7.76 18.65 11.16
N LYS A 640 -8.92 18.01 10.99
CA LYS A 640 -9.22 16.69 11.56
C LYS A 640 -8.27 15.63 11.03
N PHE A 641 -8.14 15.55 9.71
CA PHE A 641 -7.35 14.52 9.06
C PHE A 641 -5.88 14.59 9.48
N THR A 642 -5.26 15.76 9.40
CA THR A 642 -3.84 15.95 9.72
C THR A 642 -3.56 15.68 11.19
N GLY A 643 -4.42 16.15 12.10
CA GLY A 643 -4.27 15.91 13.54
C GLY A 643 -4.36 14.44 13.92
N LEU A 644 -5.42 13.76 13.49
CA LEU A 644 -5.59 12.32 13.77
C LEU A 644 -4.52 11.47 13.08
N SER A 645 -4.06 11.87 11.89
CA SER A 645 -2.97 11.20 11.18
C SER A 645 -1.63 11.35 11.89
N ALA A 646 -1.31 12.53 12.42
CA ALA A 646 -0.09 12.77 13.19
C ALA A 646 -0.06 11.89 14.46
N ILE A 647 -1.16 11.89 15.23
CA ILE A 647 -1.31 11.07 16.44
C ILE A 647 -1.18 9.58 16.11
N LYS A 648 -1.86 9.11 15.06
CA LYS A 648 -1.76 7.72 14.62
C LYS A 648 -0.34 7.36 14.19
N ALA A 649 0.32 8.23 13.43
CA ALA A 649 1.68 7.98 12.95
C ALA A 649 2.68 7.91 14.09
N GLU A 650 2.56 8.76 15.12
CA GLU A 650 3.38 8.69 16.35
C GLU A 650 3.27 7.31 17.02
N LEU A 651 2.05 6.79 17.18
CA LEU A 651 1.83 5.45 17.76
C LEU A 651 2.43 4.33 16.90
N GLU A 652 2.13 4.31 15.59
CA GLU A 652 2.62 3.26 14.69
C GLU A 652 4.15 3.25 14.58
N LEU A 653 4.78 4.43 14.59
CA LEU A 653 6.24 4.57 14.61
C LEU A 653 6.83 3.98 15.89
N GLY A 654 6.25 4.30 17.04
CA GLY A 654 6.69 3.76 18.31
C GLY A 654 6.56 2.23 18.36
N LEU A 655 5.43 1.69 17.91
CA LEU A 655 5.20 0.24 17.84
C LEU A 655 6.15 -0.45 16.86
N GLY A 656 6.44 0.19 15.73
CA GLY A 656 7.44 -0.26 14.77
C GLY A 656 8.83 -0.36 15.38
N GLN A 657 9.26 0.69 16.09
CA GLN A 657 10.54 0.73 16.80
C GLN A 657 10.65 -0.38 17.85
N CYS A 658 9.58 -0.62 18.63
CA CYS A 658 9.56 -1.75 19.58
C CYS A 658 9.79 -3.09 18.86
N ARG A 659 9.14 -3.31 17.71
CA ARG A 659 9.29 -4.55 16.94
C ARG A 659 10.69 -4.71 16.35
N GLU A 660 11.31 -3.62 15.90
CA GLU A 660 12.69 -3.63 15.40
C GLU A 660 13.71 -3.92 16.50
N LEU A 661 13.56 -3.29 17.67
CA LEU A 661 14.41 -3.56 18.82
C LEU A 661 14.33 -5.04 19.24
N LEU A 662 13.13 -5.61 19.25
CA LEU A 662 12.94 -7.04 19.52
C LEU A 662 13.56 -7.94 18.45
N ALA A 663 13.40 -7.60 17.16
CA ALA A 663 14.03 -8.33 16.07
C ALA A 663 15.56 -8.26 16.11
N ALA A 664 16.11 -7.17 16.66
CA ALA A 664 17.53 -6.97 16.89
C ALA A 664 18.06 -7.56 18.22
N GLY A 665 17.20 -8.20 19.03
CA GLY A 665 17.59 -8.78 20.33
C GLY A 665 17.75 -7.77 21.48
N LYS A 666 17.40 -6.50 21.26
CA LYS A 666 17.54 -5.39 22.23
C LYS A 666 16.31 -5.29 23.14
N SER A 667 16.07 -6.31 23.94
CA SER A 667 14.83 -6.47 24.71
C SER A 667 14.61 -5.40 25.81
N GLU A 668 15.67 -4.91 26.45
CA GLU A 668 15.57 -3.84 27.47
C GLU A 668 15.23 -2.47 26.85
N GLU A 669 15.84 -2.14 25.70
CA GLU A 669 15.50 -0.94 24.94
C GLU A 669 14.03 -1.00 24.48
N ALA A 670 13.57 -2.19 24.06
CA ALA A 670 12.17 -2.40 23.67
C ALA A 670 11.21 -2.17 24.85
N LEU A 671 11.53 -2.66 26.05
CA LEU A 671 10.74 -2.40 27.27
C LEU A 671 10.67 -0.91 27.59
N THR A 672 11.80 -0.21 27.49
CA THR A 672 11.86 1.25 27.69
C THR A 672 10.95 1.99 26.71
N GLN A 673 10.94 1.58 25.44
CA GLN A 673 10.09 2.18 24.42
C GLN A 673 8.60 1.89 24.64
N VAL A 674 8.24 0.68 25.07
CA VAL A 674 6.84 0.35 25.45
C VAL A 674 6.38 1.21 26.63
N ALA A 675 7.21 1.40 27.66
CA ALA A 675 6.88 2.25 28.79
C ALA A 675 6.62 3.70 28.37
N LYS A 676 7.49 4.27 27.52
CA LYS A 676 7.30 5.63 26.96
C LYS A 676 5.96 5.78 26.24
N LEU A 677 5.60 4.84 25.37
CA LEU A 677 4.33 4.87 24.64
C LEU A 677 3.13 4.75 25.58
N ARG A 678 3.24 3.93 26.63
CA ARG A 678 2.20 3.75 27.63
C ARG A 678 1.94 5.05 28.40
N THR A 679 2.98 5.75 28.85
CA THR A 679 2.85 7.07 29.50
C THR A 679 2.27 8.14 28.56
N ARG A 680 2.55 8.03 27.25
CA ARG A 680 2.08 9.00 26.26
C ARG A 680 0.61 8.80 25.85
N LEU A 681 0.04 7.61 26.07
CA LEU A 681 -1.25 7.19 25.50
C LEU A 681 -2.43 8.08 25.90
N ASP A 682 -2.53 8.47 27.18
CA ASP A 682 -3.62 9.30 27.68
C ASP A 682 -3.57 10.72 27.10
N GLY A 683 -2.36 11.29 26.96
CA GLY A 683 -2.17 12.58 26.32
C GLY A 683 -2.58 12.56 24.84
N LEU A 684 -2.26 11.47 24.12
CA LEU A 684 -2.70 11.30 22.73
C LEU A 684 -4.22 11.13 22.63
N GLN A 685 -4.85 10.47 23.60
CA GLN A 685 -6.31 10.36 23.67
C GLN A 685 -6.97 11.73 23.85
N GLN A 686 -6.46 12.55 24.77
CA GLN A 686 -6.95 13.92 24.97
C GLN A 686 -6.80 14.78 23.71
N GLN A 687 -5.66 14.69 23.01
CA GLN A 687 -5.45 15.39 21.74
C GLN A 687 -6.44 14.92 20.66
N CYS A 688 -6.67 13.60 20.56
CA CYS A 688 -7.65 13.03 19.64
C CYS A 688 -9.07 13.56 19.92
N ASP A 689 -9.47 13.61 21.19
CA ASP A 689 -10.78 14.10 21.60
C ASP A 689 -10.94 15.61 21.35
N ALA A 690 -9.87 16.39 21.53
CA ALA A 690 -9.87 17.82 21.20
C ALA A 690 -10.08 18.06 19.70
N VAL A 691 -9.38 17.32 18.84
CA VAL A 691 -9.56 17.40 17.37
C VAL A 691 -11.00 17.02 16.97
N HIS A 692 -11.55 15.97 17.57
CA HIS A 692 -12.95 15.60 17.37
C HIS A 692 -13.93 16.68 17.82
N GLY A 693 -13.73 17.23 19.03
CA GLY A 693 -14.60 18.23 19.62
C GLY A 693 -14.69 19.52 18.79
N LEU A 694 -13.57 19.95 18.20
CA LEU A 694 -13.53 21.14 17.34
C LEU A 694 -14.28 20.94 16.02
N VAL A 695 -14.10 19.79 15.36
CA VAL A 695 -14.60 19.59 13.99
C VAL A 695 -15.99 18.98 13.94
N ASP A 696 -16.29 17.99 14.79
CA ASP A 696 -17.54 17.24 14.70
C ASP A 696 -18.76 18.05 15.19
N ARG A 697 -18.54 19.18 15.89
CA ARG A 697 -19.60 20.12 16.30
C ARG A 697 -19.97 21.13 15.22
N ASP A 698 -19.16 21.27 14.17
CA ASP A 698 -19.39 22.25 13.12
C ASP A 698 -20.30 21.68 12.01
N PRO A 699 -21.51 22.25 11.79
CA PRO A 699 -22.46 21.75 10.81
C PRO A 699 -21.97 21.88 9.35
N ARG A 700 -20.90 22.66 9.09
CA ARG A 700 -20.30 22.85 7.77
C ARG A 700 -19.28 21.76 7.44
N HIS A 701 -18.83 20.95 8.40
CA HIS A 701 -17.93 19.84 8.11
C HIS A 701 -18.64 18.79 7.22
N THR A 702 -18.23 18.69 5.96
CA THR A 702 -18.90 17.82 4.97
C THR A 702 -18.08 16.59 4.60
N LYS A 703 -18.77 15.45 4.45
CA LYS A 703 -18.16 14.19 4.01
C LYS A 703 -18.21 14.02 2.48
N GLU A 704 -17.17 14.48 1.78
CA GLU A 704 -17.13 14.62 0.31
C GLU A 704 -16.50 13.42 -0.42
N SER A 705 -17.31 12.55 -1.06
CA SER A 705 -16.96 11.27 -1.73
C SER A 705 -17.25 9.99 -0.91
N SER A 706 -17.32 8.81 -1.56
CA SER A 706 -17.51 7.54 -0.83
C SER A 706 -16.24 7.07 -0.14
N TYR A 707 -15.08 7.42 -0.71
CA TYR A 707 -13.78 6.99 -0.20
C TYR A 707 -13.31 7.90 0.93
N SER A 708 -13.44 9.22 0.80
CA SER A 708 -13.19 10.12 1.93
C SER A 708 -14.11 9.78 3.11
N ARG A 709 -15.36 9.37 2.87
CA ARG A 709 -16.25 8.87 3.93
C ARG A 709 -15.70 7.62 4.58
N SER A 710 -15.20 6.66 3.82
CA SER A 710 -14.57 5.48 4.40
C SER A 710 -13.36 5.87 5.26
N VAL A 711 -12.52 6.77 4.76
CA VAL A 711 -11.31 7.25 5.44
C VAL A 711 -11.64 8.08 6.69
N ASP A 712 -12.50 9.10 6.56
CA ASP A 712 -13.02 9.90 7.66
C ASP A 712 -13.76 9.02 8.67
N ASN A 713 -14.53 8.01 8.25
CA ASN A 713 -15.16 7.08 9.17
C ASN A 713 -14.13 6.21 9.93
N LEU A 714 -13.04 5.81 9.27
CA LEU A 714 -11.95 5.06 9.92
C LEU A 714 -11.26 5.94 10.96
N LEU A 715 -10.86 7.16 10.58
CA LEU A 715 -10.26 8.12 11.49
C LEU A 715 -11.22 8.58 12.59
N HIS A 716 -12.51 8.71 12.30
CA HIS A 716 -13.51 9.11 13.29
C HIS A 716 -13.71 8.06 14.39
N ARG A 717 -13.47 6.79 14.07
CA ARG A 717 -13.47 5.69 15.04
C ARG A 717 -12.12 5.48 15.71
N PHE A 718 -11.06 6.13 15.24
CA PHE A 718 -9.74 5.97 15.80
C PHE A 718 -9.70 6.52 17.23
N ARG A 719 -9.25 5.68 18.17
CA ARG A 719 -9.08 6.02 19.58
C ARG A 719 -7.75 5.45 20.07
N PRO A 720 -6.78 6.29 20.46
CA PRO A 720 -5.50 5.84 21.01
C PRO A 720 -5.65 4.79 22.13
N ALA A 721 -6.65 4.93 23.01
CA ALA A 721 -6.86 4.01 24.13
C ALA A 721 -6.98 2.52 23.71
N GLY A 722 -7.44 2.23 22.49
CA GLY A 722 -7.52 0.86 21.95
C GLY A 722 -6.17 0.17 21.76
N TYR A 723 -5.04 0.89 21.82
CA TYR A 723 -3.70 0.35 21.66
C TYR A 723 -3.13 -0.30 22.93
N GLY A 724 -3.80 -0.19 24.07
CA GLY A 724 -3.33 -0.75 25.35
C GLY A 724 -3.00 -2.25 25.27
N ALA A 725 -3.86 -3.04 24.64
CA ALA A 725 -3.64 -4.49 24.47
C ALA A 725 -2.44 -4.82 23.56
N VAL A 726 -2.17 -3.98 22.55
CA VAL A 726 -1.02 -4.16 21.65
C VAL A 726 0.28 -3.88 22.41
N LEU A 727 0.31 -2.82 23.24
CA LEU A 727 1.45 -2.51 24.09
C LEU A 727 1.69 -3.59 25.14
N GLU A 728 0.63 -4.10 25.78
CA GLU A 728 0.73 -5.21 26.74
C GLU A 728 1.32 -6.48 26.09
N GLN A 729 0.90 -6.82 24.87
CA GLN A 729 1.46 -7.95 24.14
C GLN A 729 2.94 -7.76 23.80
N LEU A 730 3.35 -6.55 23.41
CA LEU A 730 4.75 -6.23 23.10
C LEU A 730 5.62 -6.24 24.36
N GLU A 731 5.11 -5.71 25.47
CA GLU A 731 5.75 -5.74 26.78
C GLU A 731 5.98 -7.19 27.22
N GLN A 732 4.96 -8.04 27.15
CA GLN A 732 5.10 -9.46 27.49
C GLN A 732 6.15 -10.16 26.64
N LYS A 733 6.18 -9.89 25.33
CA LYS A 733 7.21 -10.43 24.41
C LYS A 733 8.60 -9.94 24.79
N ALA A 734 8.75 -8.64 25.07
CA ALA A 734 10.02 -8.04 25.44
C ALA A 734 10.54 -8.59 26.79
N THR A 735 9.67 -8.70 27.80
CA THR A 735 10.01 -9.32 29.09
C THR A 735 10.41 -10.78 28.93
N THR A 736 9.69 -11.55 28.10
CA THR A 736 10.05 -12.95 27.83
C THR A 736 11.41 -13.05 27.12
N ALA A 737 11.66 -12.22 26.11
CA ALA A 737 12.94 -12.18 25.40
C ALA A 737 14.10 -11.71 26.29
N ALA A 738 13.86 -10.76 27.21
CA ALA A 738 14.86 -10.30 28.18
C ALA A 738 15.20 -11.36 29.24
N THR A 739 14.30 -12.32 29.48
CA THR A 739 14.47 -13.37 30.50
C THR A 739 14.87 -14.73 29.92
N MET A 740 14.82 -14.89 28.59
CA MET A 740 15.31 -16.08 27.90
C MET A 740 16.82 -16.20 28.06
N GLY A 741 17.28 -17.35 28.58
CA GLY A 741 18.71 -17.64 28.75
C GLY A 741 19.30 -17.16 30.08
N VAL A 742 18.60 -16.34 30.88
CA VAL A 742 19.10 -15.93 32.20
C VAL A 742 19.18 -17.15 33.12
N ILE A 743 20.35 -17.39 33.72
CA ILE A 743 20.57 -18.49 34.66
C ILE A 743 19.73 -18.22 35.93
N PRO A 744 18.73 -19.05 36.28
CA PRO A 744 18.01 -18.90 37.53
C PRO A 744 18.92 -19.12 38.74
N ASP A 745 18.69 -18.44 39.87
CA ASP A 745 19.56 -18.50 41.05
C ASP A 745 19.87 -19.94 41.53
N HIS A 746 18.88 -20.85 41.48
CA HIS A 746 19.07 -22.24 41.88
C HIS A 746 19.96 -23.04 40.90
N ILE A 747 19.93 -22.71 39.60
CA ILE A 747 20.85 -23.29 38.61
C ILE A 747 22.23 -22.65 38.77
N ALA A 748 22.33 -21.34 39.01
CA ALA A 748 23.59 -20.66 39.25
C ALA A 748 24.35 -21.27 40.46
N GLU A 749 23.63 -21.55 41.55
CA GLU A 749 24.20 -22.26 42.70
C GLU A 749 24.70 -23.67 42.32
N GLN A 750 23.92 -24.42 41.53
CA GLN A 750 24.29 -25.76 41.06
C GLN A 750 25.53 -25.75 40.16
N LEU A 751 25.62 -24.78 39.23
CA LEU A 751 26.76 -24.60 38.34
C LEU A 751 28.04 -24.31 39.15
N SER A 752 27.96 -23.46 40.16
CA SER A 752 29.11 -23.11 41.02
C SER A 752 29.67 -24.30 41.83
N ARG A 753 28.83 -25.30 42.11
CA ARG A 753 29.20 -26.52 42.86
C ARG A 753 29.22 -27.77 41.99
N ARG A 754 29.24 -27.62 40.67
CA ARG A 754 29.11 -28.73 39.73
C ARG A 754 30.18 -29.81 39.98
N ARG A 755 29.73 -31.06 39.96
CA ARG A 755 30.52 -32.30 40.02
C ARG A 755 29.88 -33.30 39.06
N ILE A 756 30.70 -34.05 38.33
CA ILE A 756 30.25 -35.03 37.35
C ILE A 756 30.58 -36.43 37.89
N GLU A 757 29.58 -37.29 38.00
CA GLU A 757 29.78 -38.70 38.33
C GLU A 757 29.75 -39.53 37.04
N VAL A 758 30.82 -40.27 36.74
CA VAL A 758 30.92 -41.15 35.56
C VAL A 758 30.58 -42.57 35.99
N CYS A 759 29.47 -43.08 35.48
CA CYS A 759 28.98 -44.42 35.81
C CYS A 759 29.74 -45.49 35.04
N ARG A 760 30.01 -46.62 35.71
CA ARG A 760 30.63 -47.77 35.09
C ARG A 760 29.67 -48.43 34.13
N PHE A 761 30.10 -48.56 32.89
CA PHE A 761 29.44 -49.28 31.83
C PHE A 761 29.85 -50.76 31.89
N LYS A 762 28.86 -51.65 31.95
CA LYS A 762 29.06 -53.10 31.79
C LYS A 762 28.28 -53.53 30.55
N PRO A 763 28.89 -53.43 29.35
CA PRO A 763 28.21 -53.83 28.13
C PRO A 763 27.86 -55.32 28.17
N THR A 764 26.64 -55.66 27.73
CA THR A 764 26.31 -57.03 27.31
C THR A 764 26.50 -57.23 25.80
N PHE A 765 27.04 -56.22 25.12
CA PHE A 765 27.27 -56.12 23.67
C PHE A 765 28.38 -55.09 23.39
N GLU A 766 29.09 -55.21 22.27
CA GLU A 766 30.11 -54.24 21.85
C GLU A 766 29.46 -52.88 21.51
N LEU A 767 29.96 -51.78 22.10
CA LEU A 767 29.47 -50.43 21.82
C LEU A 767 30.04 -49.94 20.49
N LYS A 768 29.19 -49.71 19.49
CA LYS A 768 29.61 -49.20 18.18
C LYS A 768 29.57 -47.68 18.16
N VAL A 769 30.72 -47.07 17.85
CA VAL A 769 30.87 -45.63 17.64
C VAL A 769 30.36 -45.30 16.23
N ASP A 770 29.03 -45.18 16.08
CA ASP A 770 28.37 -44.98 14.78
C ASP A 770 27.51 -43.70 14.72
N GLY A 771 27.47 -42.93 15.80
CA GLY A 771 26.73 -41.69 15.95
C GLY A 771 25.23 -41.89 16.14
N LYS A 772 24.76 -43.08 16.52
CA LYS A 772 23.34 -43.36 16.81
C LYS A 772 23.10 -43.61 18.29
N ARG A 773 22.06 -42.94 18.82
CA ARG A 773 21.55 -43.12 20.19
C ARG A 773 20.97 -44.53 20.50
N GLY A 774 21.04 -45.48 19.57
CA GLY A 774 20.26 -46.73 19.56
C GLY A 774 20.76 -47.85 20.48
N GLU A 775 22.01 -47.80 20.92
CA GLU A 775 22.61 -48.79 21.82
C GLU A 775 22.38 -48.34 23.28
N GLY A 776 21.46 -49.00 23.99
CA GLY A 776 20.78 -48.51 25.20
C GLY A 776 21.62 -48.20 26.47
N GLY A 777 22.95 -48.08 26.37
CA GLY A 777 23.87 -47.79 27.47
C GLY A 777 23.86 -46.33 27.96
N TRP A 778 23.64 -45.34 27.08
CA TRP A 778 23.78 -43.92 27.44
C TRP A 778 22.79 -43.42 28.51
N MET A 779 21.60 -44.04 28.58
CA MET A 779 20.53 -43.68 29.53
C MET A 779 20.84 -44.00 31.00
N SER A 780 21.97 -44.66 31.29
CA SER A 780 22.37 -45.00 32.66
C SER A 780 23.32 -43.97 33.30
N SER A 781 23.89 -43.04 32.54
CA SER A 781 24.84 -42.03 33.02
C SER A 781 24.19 -40.68 33.38
N GLN A 782 24.88 -39.90 34.21
CA GLN A 782 24.54 -38.50 34.45
C GLN A 782 24.67 -37.71 33.13
N THR A 783 23.62 -37.00 32.74
CA THR A 783 23.73 -36.00 31.66
C THR A 783 24.46 -34.77 32.19
N VAL A 784 25.49 -34.34 31.46
CA VAL A 784 26.14 -33.04 31.59
C VAL A 784 25.45 -32.07 30.63
N ASP A 785 24.79 -31.07 31.19
CA ASP A 785 23.96 -30.09 30.49
C ASP A 785 24.23 -28.67 31.00
N PHE A 786 23.34 -27.71 30.72
CA PHE A 786 23.46 -26.29 31.11
C PHE A 786 24.83 -25.71 30.78
N PHE A 787 25.17 -25.74 29.49
CA PHE A 787 26.31 -24.98 28.98
C PHE A 787 25.97 -23.50 29.10
N THR A 788 26.94 -22.70 29.54
CA THR A 788 26.80 -21.25 29.73
C THR A 788 27.55 -20.51 28.63
N ALA A 789 26.93 -19.46 28.10
CA ALA A 789 27.58 -18.53 27.19
C ALA A 789 28.41 -17.48 27.96
N ASP A 790 27.93 -17.08 29.15
CA ASP A 790 28.66 -16.25 30.10
C ASP A 790 28.23 -16.53 31.56
N SER A 791 28.71 -15.74 32.52
CA SER A 791 28.39 -15.92 33.94
C SER A 791 26.92 -15.72 34.33
N LYS A 792 26.09 -15.18 33.42
CA LYS A 792 24.68 -14.83 33.65
C LYS A 792 23.74 -15.54 32.68
N THR A 793 24.24 -16.11 31.58
CA THR A 793 23.42 -16.68 30.52
C THR A 793 23.76 -18.12 30.16
N LEU A 794 22.73 -18.95 30.02
CA LEU A 794 22.78 -20.26 29.39
C LEU A 794 22.97 -20.11 27.88
N ALA A 795 23.63 -21.09 27.26
CA ALA A 795 23.74 -21.20 25.81
C ALA A 795 22.35 -21.19 25.16
N GLN A 796 22.19 -20.44 24.08
CA GLN A 796 20.93 -20.34 23.34
C GLN A 796 20.52 -21.70 22.78
N PHE A 797 21.48 -22.48 22.30
CA PHE A 797 21.27 -23.84 21.82
C PHE A 797 22.04 -24.84 22.65
N GLU A 798 21.29 -25.72 23.27
CA GLU A 798 21.81 -26.56 24.32
C GLU A 798 22.68 -27.70 23.80
N SER A 799 23.74 -28.03 24.54
CA SER A 799 24.55 -29.23 24.35
C SER A 799 24.30 -30.20 25.50
N ARG A 800 24.24 -31.49 25.20
CA ARG A 800 24.11 -32.56 26.19
C ARG A 800 25.25 -33.53 26.00
N VAL A 801 25.87 -33.90 27.10
CA VAL A 801 26.95 -34.88 27.09
C VAL A 801 26.63 -35.99 28.08
N TRP A 802 26.80 -37.23 27.64
CA TRP A 802 26.76 -38.41 28.50
C TRP A 802 28.15 -39.04 28.50
N ILE A 803 28.62 -39.42 29.68
CA ILE A 803 29.96 -39.99 29.86
C ILE A 803 29.83 -41.36 30.53
N LEU A 804 30.51 -42.33 29.97
CA LEU A 804 30.57 -43.70 30.47
C LEU A 804 32.03 -44.16 30.50
N TRP A 805 32.32 -45.15 31.34
CA TRP A 805 33.65 -45.77 31.38
C TRP A 805 33.57 -47.27 31.64
N ASP A 806 34.51 -48.04 31.12
CA ASP A 806 34.71 -49.46 31.46
C ASP A 806 36.15 -49.73 31.90
N ASP A 807 36.65 -50.97 31.81
CA ASP A 807 38.02 -51.30 32.19
C ASP A 807 39.08 -50.82 31.19
N GLN A 808 38.68 -50.42 29.97
CA GLN A 808 39.59 -50.15 28.85
C GLN A 808 39.49 -48.73 28.32
N SER A 809 38.30 -48.13 28.34
CA SER A 809 38.03 -46.89 27.62
C SER A 809 37.07 -45.94 28.35
N LEU A 810 37.21 -44.66 28.01
CA LEU A 810 36.23 -43.61 28.27
C LEU A 810 35.38 -43.39 27.02
N TYR A 811 34.07 -43.30 27.21
CA TYR A 811 33.11 -43.06 26.12
C TYR A 811 32.33 -41.78 26.38
N LEU A 812 32.11 -41.00 25.33
CA LEU A 812 31.34 -39.75 25.40
C LEU A 812 30.33 -39.70 24.27
N TYR A 813 29.07 -39.39 24.59
CA TYR A 813 28.03 -39.10 23.62
C TYR A 813 27.61 -37.63 23.74
N LEU A 814 27.76 -36.88 22.66
CA LEU A 814 27.31 -35.52 22.54
C LEU A 814 26.03 -35.47 21.70
N GLU A 815 25.03 -34.75 22.20
CA GLU A 815 23.93 -34.23 21.40
C GLU A 815 23.97 -32.70 21.44
N ALA A 816 24.38 -32.09 20.33
CA ALA A 816 24.50 -30.64 20.17
C ALA A 816 23.29 -30.11 19.40
N PHE A 817 22.34 -29.46 20.08
CA PHE A 817 21.15 -28.93 19.41
C PHE A 817 21.52 -27.77 18.49
N ASP A 818 20.97 -27.78 17.29
CA ASP A 818 21.02 -26.66 16.34
C ASP A 818 19.86 -26.85 15.33
N PRO A 819 18.85 -25.96 15.29
CA PRO A 819 17.74 -26.05 14.34
C PRO A 819 18.18 -25.93 12.86
N PHE A 820 19.43 -25.59 12.61
CA PHE A 820 20.04 -25.48 11.30
C PHE A 820 21.16 -26.51 11.06
N ALA A 821 21.32 -27.50 11.96
CA ALA A 821 22.40 -28.49 11.92
C ALA A 821 22.57 -29.17 10.56
N LEU A 822 21.48 -29.51 9.85
CA LEU A 822 21.53 -30.11 8.50
C LEU A 822 21.74 -29.11 7.36
N ARG A 823 21.38 -27.83 7.58
CA ARG A 823 21.40 -26.77 6.56
C ARG A 823 22.72 -26.01 6.51
N HIS A 824 23.47 -25.97 7.60
CA HIS A 824 24.80 -25.38 7.64
C HIS A 824 25.77 -26.16 6.75
N LYS A 825 26.55 -25.49 5.90
CA LYS A 825 27.60 -26.18 5.14
C LYS A 825 28.89 -26.12 5.96
N PRO A 826 29.48 -27.25 6.37
CA PRO A 826 30.73 -27.25 7.11
C PRO A 826 31.82 -26.54 6.32
N SER A 827 32.59 -25.71 7.01
CA SER A 827 33.72 -24.98 6.45
C SER A 827 35.02 -25.78 6.56
N VAL A 828 35.08 -26.76 7.47
CA VAL A 828 36.22 -27.68 7.63
C VAL A 828 35.84 -29.09 7.16
N PRO A 829 36.54 -29.68 6.16
CA PRO A 829 36.27 -31.04 5.70
C PRO A 829 36.59 -32.11 6.74
N ALA A 830 35.80 -33.19 6.77
CA ALA A 830 35.95 -34.33 7.67
C ALA A 830 37.35 -34.98 7.67
N THR A 831 38.04 -34.93 6.53
CA THR A 831 39.36 -35.57 6.32
C THR A 831 40.53 -34.78 6.91
N LYS A 832 40.31 -33.57 7.43
CA LYS A 832 41.39 -32.72 7.92
C LYS A 832 41.67 -32.99 9.41
N HIS A 833 42.78 -33.65 9.71
CA HIS A 833 43.35 -33.76 11.06
C HIS A 833 44.10 -32.48 11.43
N ASP A 834 44.00 -32.02 12.68
CA ASP A 834 44.66 -30.83 13.25
C ASP A 834 44.47 -29.53 12.48
N GLY A 835 43.36 -29.44 11.74
CA GLY A 835 42.90 -28.20 11.13
C GLY A 835 42.35 -27.21 12.15
N SER A 836 41.99 -26.00 11.70
CA SER A 836 41.30 -25.01 12.53
C SER A 836 39.83 -25.40 12.80
N VAL A 837 39.59 -26.52 13.48
CA VAL A 837 38.25 -27.05 13.79
C VAL A 837 37.39 -26.04 14.56
N PHE A 838 38.03 -25.20 15.38
CA PHE A 838 37.43 -24.07 16.11
C PHE A 838 36.84 -22.97 15.22
N ARG A 839 37.03 -23.02 13.89
CA ARG A 839 36.39 -22.10 12.94
C ARG A 839 35.04 -22.61 12.41
N ASP A 840 34.58 -23.76 12.87
CA ASP A 840 33.31 -24.39 12.49
C ASP A 840 32.47 -24.70 13.74
N ASP A 841 31.25 -25.23 13.58
CA ASP A 841 30.51 -25.81 14.72
C ASP A 841 31.26 -27.03 15.22
N CYS A 842 31.90 -26.91 16.40
CA CYS A 842 32.75 -27.94 16.98
C CYS A 842 32.51 -28.12 18.48
N PHE A 843 32.79 -29.33 18.95
CA PHE A 843 32.80 -29.68 20.36
C PHE A 843 34.22 -29.99 20.81
N GLU A 844 34.58 -29.48 21.98
CA GLU A 844 35.91 -29.60 22.58
C GLU A 844 35.80 -30.25 23.96
N LEU A 845 36.68 -31.21 24.21
CA LEU A 845 36.83 -31.93 25.45
C LEU A 845 38.23 -31.68 26.02
N PHE A 846 38.28 -31.20 27.25
CA PHE A 846 39.52 -30.98 27.99
C PHE A 846 39.57 -31.91 29.20
N LEU A 847 40.60 -32.74 29.31
CA LEU A 847 40.74 -33.76 30.36
C LEU A 847 42.05 -33.60 31.11
N ASP A 848 41.96 -33.23 32.38
CA ASP A 848 43.06 -33.30 33.35
C ASP A 848 42.93 -34.63 34.10
N THR A 849 43.78 -35.60 33.74
CA THR A 849 43.69 -37.00 34.21
C THR A 849 44.46 -37.26 35.50
N ASN A 850 45.31 -36.33 35.94
CA ASN A 850 46.05 -36.42 37.20
C ASN A 850 45.56 -35.41 38.26
N ALA A 851 44.58 -34.57 37.90
CA ALA A 851 43.99 -33.51 38.70
C ALA A 851 45.02 -32.48 39.21
N ASP A 852 46.11 -32.25 38.47
CA ASP A 852 47.21 -31.37 38.86
C ASP A 852 46.95 -29.88 38.57
N LEU A 853 45.82 -29.55 37.92
CA LEU A 853 45.41 -28.19 37.55
C LEU A 853 46.36 -27.48 36.59
N LYS A 854 47.23 -28.21 35.90
CA LYS A 854 48.29 -27.67 35.03
C LYS A 854 48.33 -28.37 33.68
N SER A 855 48.11 -29.67 33.66
CA SER A 855 48.18 -30.50 32.46
C SER A 855 46.80 -30.98 32.04
N TYR A 856 46.58 -31.07 30.72
CA TYR A 856 45.34 -31.62 30.19
C TYR A 856 45.52 -32.10 28.74
N TYR A 857 44.69 -33.08 28.36
CA TYR A 857 44.46 -33.45 26.97
C TYR A 857 43.34 -32.59 26.40
N HIS A 858 43.49 -32.15 25.15
CA HIS A 858 42.49 -31.38 24.41
C HIS A 858 42.10 -32.16 23.17
N LEU A 859 40.88 -32.65 23.12
CA LEU A 859 40.30 -33.37 21.97
C LEU A 859 39.16 -32.54 21.42
N ALA A 860 39.09 -32.33 20.11
CA ALA A 860 38.00 -31.60 19.49
C ALA A 860 37.52 -32.25 18.19
N VAL A 861 36.22 -32.11 17.93
CA VAL A 861 35.58 -32.63 16.71
C VAL A 861 34.60 -31.59 16.14
N SER A 862 34.66 -31.36 14.83
CA SER A 862 33.63 -30.57 14.13
C SER A 862 32.37 -31.38 13.84
N SER A 863 31.26 -30.71 13.54
CA SER A 863 30.02 -31.38 13.08
C SER A 863 30.18 -32.20 11.80
N ALA A 864 31.28 -32.00 11.05
CA ALA A 864 31.64 -32.80 9.89
C ALA A 864 32.56 -34.00 10.20
N GLY A 865 33.05 -34.13 11.43
CA GLY A 865 33.95 -35.21 11.84
C GLY A 865 35.44 -34.90 11.75
N ALA A 866 35.82 -33.66 11.39
CA ALA A 866 37.23 -33.24 11.43
C ALA A 866 37.74 -33.25 12.88
N LYS A 867 38.88 -33.93 13.14
CA LYS A 867 39.49 -34.10 14.46
C LYS A 867 40.62 -33.10 14.69
N TYR A 868 40.81 -32.74 15.95
CA TYR A 868 41.98 -32.04 16.47
C TYR A 868 42.34 -32.65 17.82
N ASP A 869 43.63 -32.87 18.07
CA ASP A 869 44.10 -33.20 19.40
C ASP A 869 45.40 -32.49 19.79
N ALA A 870 45.57 -32.29 21.09
CA ALA A 870 46.77 -31.72 21.67
C ALA A 870 46.93 -32.14 23.12
N VAL A 871 48.17 -32.08 23.62
CA VAL A 871 48.47 -32.23 25.04
C VAL A 871 49.07 -30.95 25.60
N LYS A 872 48.58 -30.49 26.75
CA LYS A 872 49.14 -29.36 27.49
C LYS A 872 49.89 -29.89 28.70
N VAL A 873 51.18 -29.56 28.82
CA VAL A 873 52.01 -29.82 30.01
C VAL A 873 52.61 -28.49 30.47
N GLY A 874 52.53 -28.18 31.77
CA GLY A 874 53.19 -27.02 32.38
C GLY A 874 52.83 -25.65 31.78
N GLU A 875 53.77 -24.70 31.77
CA GLU A 875 53.58 -23.39 31.12
C GLU A 875 53.94 -23.42 29.62
N GLY A 876 53.18 -22.72 28.77
CA GLY A 876 53.39 -22.66 27.31
C GLY A 876 52.14 -23.00 26.47
N ARG A 877 52.27 -23.20 25.15
CA ARG A 877 51.15 -23.60 24.27
C ARG A 877 50.90 -25.12 24.33
N PRO A 878 49.67 -25.60 24.04
CA PRO A 878 49.43 -27.02 23.82
C PRO A 878 50.29 -27.57 22.69
N ASP A 879 50.80 -28.79 22.85
CA ASP A 879 51.53 -29.53 21.84
C ASP A 879 50.54 -30.30 20.94
N VAL A 880 50.39 -29.81 19.72
CA VAL A 880 49.50 -30.37 18.68
C VAL A 880 50.12 -31.55 17.93
N ALA A 881 51.37 -31.91 18.23
CA ALA A 881 52.05 -33.06 17.61
C ALA A 881 51.83 -34.37 18.38
N TRP A 882 51.05 -34.35 19.46
CA TRP A 882 50.83 -35.50 20.36
C TRP A 882 50.18 -36.70 19.64
N GLY A 883 49.15 -36.48 18.83
CA GLY A 883 48.59 -37.49 17.92
C GLY A 883 47.99 -38.71 18.63
N GLY A 884 47.06 -38.50 19.56
CA GLY A 884 46.48 -39.57 20.37
C GLY A 884 45.66 -40.59 19.58
N ASP A 885 45.64 -41.85 20.03
CA ASP A 885 44.79 -42.89 19.47
C ASP A 885 43.37 -42.82 20.05
N TRP A 886 42.47 -42.13 19.35
CA TRP A 886 41.05 -42.05 19.71
C TRP A 886 40.17 -41.98 18.45
N SER A 887 38.95 -42.52 18.57
CA SER A 887 37.97 -42.55 17.47
C SER A 887 36.72 -41.75 17.80
N VAL A 888 36.13 -41.17 16.75
CA VAL A 888 34.87 -40.42 16.85
C VAL A 888 34.01 -40.61 15.62
N ALA A 889 32.69 -40.71 15.82
CA ALA A 889 31.71 -40.69 14.75
C ALA A 889 30.75 -39.51 14.93
N THR A 890 30.41 -38.83 13.84
CA THR A 890 29.50 -37.67 13.87
C THR A 890 28.33 -37.86 12.93
N VAL A 891 27.13 -37.46 13.36
CA VAL A 891 25.91 -37.50 12.55
C VAL A 891 25.18 -36.16 12.62
N ARG A 892 24.87 -35.57 11.46
CA ARG A 892 24.12 -34.32 11.35
C ARG A 892 22.64 -34.61 11.09
N GLY A 893 21.79 -34.21 12.03
CA GLY A 893 20.34 -34.34 11.97
C GLY A 893 19.64 -33.03 11.66
N ARG A 894 18.31 -33.07 11.58
CA ARG A 894 17.47 -31.91 11.24
C ARG A 894 17.58 -30.77 12.27
N ASN A 895 17.70 -31.10 13.56
CA ASN A 895 17.63 -30.16 14.67
C ASN A 895 18.81 -30.29 15.68
N SER A 896 19.79 -31.14 15.38
CA SER A 896 20.97 -31.38 16.20
C SER A 896 22.05 -32.07 15.38
N TRP A 897 23.29 -32.05 15.87
CA TRP A 897 24.33 -32.98 15.44
C TRP A 897 24.86 -33.77 16.64
N ILE A 898 25.35 -34.96 16.37
CA ILE A 898 25.78 -35.94 17.36
C ILE A 898 27.27 -36.20 17.18
N ALA A 899 27.99 -36.44 18.28
CA ALA A 899 29.32 -37.01 18.27
C ALA A 899 29.43 -38.14 19.30
N GLU A 900 30.02 -39.27 18.91
CA GLU A 900 30.35 -40.39 19.81
C GLU A 900 31.86 -40.55 19.85
N PHE A 901 32.46 -40.44 21.04
CA PHE A 901 33.88 -40.61 21.26
C PHE A 901 34.15 -41.96 21.93
N HIS A 902 35.22 -42.61 21.48
CA HIS A 902 35.85 -43.72 22.15
C HIS A 902 37.32 -43.39 22.37
N ILE A 903 37.71 -43.31 23.64
CA ILE A 903 39.03 -42.88 24.08
C ILE A 903 39.63 -43.99 24.94
N PRO A 904 40.51 -44.85 24.38
CA PRO A 904 41.26 -45.83 25.14
C PRO A 904 42.05 -45.17 26.27
N PHE A 905 42.05 -45.77 27.47
CA PHE A 905 42.82 -45.23 28.59
C PHE A 905 44.32 -45.29 28.38
N ALA A 906 44.79 -46.21 27.53
CA ALA A 906 46.19 -46.25 27.08
C ALA A 906 46.61 -44.94 26.41
N THR A 907 45.69 -44.27 25.72
CA THR A 907 45.91 -42.95 25.11
C THR A 907 46.06 -41.87 26.18
N LEU A 908 45.37 -41.98 27.31
CA LEU A 908 45.33 -40.96 28.37
C LEU A 908 46.36 -41.17 29.50
N GLY A 909 47.29 -42.12 29.34
CA GLY A 909 48.33 -42.42 30.32
C GLY A 909 47.92 -43.41 31.42
N GLY A 910 46.74 -44.04 31.35
CA GLY A 910 46.32 -45.11 32.27
C GLY A 910 44.82 -45.10 32.61
N ALA A 911 44.31 -46.27 33.02
CA ALA A 911 42.91 -46.42 33.42
C ALA A 911 42.68 -45.93 34.87
N PRO A 912 41.60 -45.17 35.12
CA PRO A 912 41.22 -44.75 36.46
C PRO A 912 40.66 -45.93 37.28
N LYS A 913 40.75 -45.81 38.60
CA LYS A 913 40.05 -46.68 39.55
C LYS A 913 38.77 -46.01 40.00
N ALA A 914 37.82 -46.81 40.46
CA ALA A 914 36.62 -46.25 41.09
C ALA A 914 37.00 -45.45 42.34
N GLY A 915 36.47 -44.23 42.43
CA GLY A 915 36.84 -43.22 43.43
C GLY A 915 37.84 -42.19 42.91
N ASP A 916 38.57 -42.47 41.83
CA ASP A 916 39.50 -41.50 41.24
C ASP A 916 38.74 -40.28 40.72
N VAL A 917 39.41 -39.14 40.78
CA VAL A 917 38.88 -37.84 40.35
C VAL A 917 39.76 -37.31 39.24
N TRP A 918 39.17 -37.16 38.06
CA TRP A 918 39.72 -36.36 36.98
C TRP A 918 39.06 -34.98 37.01
N ARG A 919 39.56 -34.05 36.20
CA ARG A 919 38.87 -32.79 35.95
C ARG A 919 38.59 -32.62 34.47
N VAL A 920 37.43 -32.05 34.16
CA VAL A 920 36.94 -31.92 32.80
C VAL A 920 36.39 -30.52 32.53
N ASN A 921 36.66 -30.02 31.33
CA ASN A 921 35.85 -28.98 30.71
C ASN A 921 35.36 -29.46 29.35
N MET A 922 34.19 -28.98 28.96
CA MET A 922 33.55 -29.28 27.71
C MET A 922 33.06 -27.97 27.13
N ALA A 923 33.42 -27.70 25.89
CA ALA A 923 33.04 -26.48 25.20
C ALA A 923 32.43 -26.78 23.83
N ARG A 924 31.62 -25.85 23.35
CA ARG A 924 31.11 -25.84 21.99
C ARG A 924 31.28 -24.45 21.41
N HIS A 925 31.81 -24.42 20.20
CA HIS A 925 31.82 -23.24 19.33
C HIS A 925 30.76 -23.44 18.25
N ARG A 926 29.92 -22.43 17.95
CA ARG A 926 28.97 -22.48 16.82
C ARG A 926 28.73 -21.11 16.19
N ALA A 927 28.28 -21.05 14.94
CA ALA A 927 27.80 -19.81 14.34
C ALA A 927 26.39 -19.45 14.85
N ALA A 928 26.17 -18.19 15.26
CA ALA A 928 24.92 -17.72 15.86
C ALA A 928 23.72 -17.82 14.92
N ARG A 929 23.90 -17.54 13.61
CA ARG A 929 22.88 -17.66 12.55
C ARG A 929 23.48 -18.25 11.26
N PRO A 930 22.67 -18.86 10.37
CA PRO A 930 23.15 -19.33 9.08
C PRO A 930 23.79 -18.20 8.26
N GLY A 931 25.10 -18.31 7.99
CA GLY A 931 25.86 -17.34 7.20
C GLY A 931 26.34 -16.09 7.97
N SER A 932 26.18 -16.02 9.30
CA SER A 932 26.74 -14.94 10.12
C SER A 932 28.20 -15.20 10.51
N GLN A 933 28.98 -14.13 10.69
CA GLN A 933 30.29 -14.18 11.37
C GLN A 933 30.18 -14.17 12.90
N GLU A 934 29.00 -13.90 13.45
CA GLU A 934 28.73 -14.00 14.88
C GLU A 934 28.79 -15.46 15.33
N THR A 935 29.50 -15.73 16.42
CA THR A 935 29.66 -17.05 17.03
C THR A 935 29.06 -17.07 18.44
N GLU A 936 28.64 -18.24 18.88
CA GLU A 936 28.27 -18.53 20.26
C GLU A 936 29.23 -19.58 20.81
N ASP A 937 30.00 -19.16 21.81
CA ASP A 937 30.83 -20.03 22.62
C ASP A 937 30.06 -20.42 23.87
N SER A 938 30.10 -21.71 24.21
CA SER A 938 29.47 -22.19 25.44
C SER A 938 30.26 -23.31 26.07
N ASN A 939 30.24 -23.40 27.40
CA ASN A 939 30.98 -24.43 28.12
C ASN A 939 30.32 -24.80 29.45
N ILE A 940 30.84 -25.83 30.12
CA ILE A 940 30.27 -26.34 31.39
C ILE A 940 30.80 -25.64 32.64
N ILE A 941 31.79 -24.75 32.48
CA ILE A 941 32.37 -23.93 33.55
C ILE A 941 31.79 -22.51 33.42
N THR A 942 31.39 -21.84 34.49
CA THR A 942 30.79 -20.49 34.40
C THR A 942 31.84 -19.39 34.13
N ALA A 943 32.72 -19.60 33.15
CA ALA A 943 33.85 -18.74 32.80
C ALA A 943 34.11 -18.71 31.29
N ALA A 944 34.39 -17.54 30.74
CA ALA A 944 34.57 -17.31 29.29
C ALA A 944 35.89 -17.85 28.70
N ARG A 945 36.60 -18.77 29.38
CA ARG A 945 37.93 -19.23 28.94
C ARG A 945 38.09 -20.75 29.10
N ASN A 946 38.21 -21.45 27.97
CA ASN A 946 38.18 -22.92 27.92
C ASN A 946 39.48 -23.60 28.37
N HIS A 947 40.62 -22.90 28.34
CA HIS A 947 41.96 -23.45 28.56
C HIS A 947 42.51 -23.21 29.99
N HIS A 948 41.63 -23.13 30.99
CA HIS A 948 41.95 -22.84 32.38
C HIS A 948 41.72 -24.09 33.26
N PRO A 949 42.70 -25.00 33.38
CA PRO A 949 42.55 -26.26 34.11
C PRO A 949 42.16 -26.10 35.58
N GLU A 950 42.49 -24.96 36.20
CA GLU A 950 42.07 -24.63 37.57
C GLU A 950 40.55 -24.53 37.72
N LEU A 951 39.83 -24.21 36.64
CA LEU A 951 38.37 -24.07 36.59
C LEU A 951 37.66 -25.36 36.19
N PHE A 952 38.38 -26.40 35.75
CA PHE A 952 37.78 -27.64 35.26
C PHE A 952 36.97 -28.33 36.37
N VAL A 953 35.80 -28.84 35.97
CA VAL A 953 34.82 -29.48 36.84
C VAL A 953 35.35 -30.86 37.27
N PRO A 954 35.35 -31.21 38.57
CA PRO A 954 35.72 -32.54 39.01
C PRO A 954 34.76 -33.62 38.47
N MET A 955 35.35 -34.67 37.95
CA MET A 955 34.73 -35.83 37.33
C MET A 955 35.18 -37.10 38.08
N THR A 956 34.27 -37.72 38.83
CA THR A 956 34.58 -38.86 39.70
C THR A 956 34.11 -40.18 39.07
N PHE A 957 34.98 -41.18 39.04
CA PHE A 957 34.67 -42.50 38.51
C PHE A 957 33.94 -43.37 39.55
N SER A 958 32.76 -43.87 39.20
CA SER A 958 31.86 -44.58 40.11
C SER A 958 31.61 -46.03 39.67
N GLN A 959 31.43 -46.94 40.64
CA GLN A 959 30.99 -48.33 40.39
C GLN A 959 29.47 -48.43 40.11
N ARG A 960 28.71 -47.34 40.28
CA ARG A 960 27.27 -47.35 40.00
C ARG A 960 27.03 -47.58 38.52
N THR A 961 26.09 -48.47 38.20
CA THR A 961 25.69 -48.81 36.84
C THR A 961 24.47 -48.04 36.35
N ARG A 962 23.79 -47.27 37.23
CA ARG A 962 22.66 -46.38 36.87
C ARG A 962 22.42 -45.30 37.93
N ILE A 963 22.11 -44.07 37.50
CA ILE A 963 21.53 -43.03 38.36
C ILE A 963 20.03 -42.92 38.05
N THR A 964 19.16 -43.13 39.04
CA THR A 964 17.74 -43.40 38.78
C THR A 964 16.74 -42.25 39.00
N GLU A 965 16.96 -41.22 39.83
CA GLU A 965 15.90 -40.21 40.10
C GLU A 965 16.41 -38.77 40.40
N PRO A 966 15.65 -37.71 40.02
CA PRO A 966 15.93 -36.31 40.43
C PRO A 966 15.69 -36.11 41.93
N ALA A 967 16.57 -35.39 42.63
CA ALA A 967 16.45 -35.15 44.06
C ALA A 967 15.42 -34.06 44.41
N LYS A 968 15.14 -33.14 43.48
CA LYS A 968 14.11 -32.09 43.64
C LYS A 968 13.27 -31.99 42.36
N LEU A 969 11.94 -32.03 42.52
CA LEU A 969 10.98 -31.90 41.44
C LEU A 969 9.77 -31.10 41.95
N ARG A 970 9.38 -30.04 41.23
CA ARG A 970 8.29 -29.12 41.64
C ARG A 970 7.41 -28.75 40.44
N ALA A 971 6.12 -28.53 40.66
CA ALA A 971 5.21 -27.98 39.67
C ALA A 971 4.63 -26.63 40.12
N THR A 972 4.32 -25.74 39.20
CA THR A 972 3.64 -24.46 39.47
C THR A 972 2.64 -24.17 38.35
N LEU A 973 1.41 -23.81 38.72
CA LEU A 973 0.35 -23.46 37.76
C LEU A 973 0.08 -21.96 37.81
N LYS A 974 0.32 -21.27 36.70
CA LYS A 974 0.00 -19.83 36.54
C LYS A 974 -1.21 -19.64 35.64
N ASN A 975 -1.86 -18.47 35.76
CA ASN A 975 -2.95 -18.03 34.88
C ASN A 975 -4.11 -19.03 34.79
N VAL A 976 -4.44 -19.70 35.89
CA VAL A 976 -5.52 -20.69 35.91
C VAL A 976 -6.85 -19.97 35.73
N LYS A 977 -7.51 -20.27 34.61
CA LYS A 977 -8.85 -19.80 34.28
C LYS A 977 -9.77 -21.00 34.20
N ARG A 978 -10.90 -20.88 34.88
CA ARG A 978 -12.05 -21.77 34.74
C ARG A 978 -13.14 -21.00 34.04
N TYR A 979 -13.72 -21.58 33.00
CA TYR A 979 -14.92 -21.05 32.38
C TYR A 979 -15.72 -22.18 31.78
N ASP A 980 -17.03 -22.01 31.76
CA ASP A 980 -17.95 -22.98 31.15
C ASP A 980 -18.38 -22.44 29.78
N GLN A 981 -18.48 -23.32 28.79
CA GLN A 981 -18.88 -22.95 27.44
C GLN A 981 -19.72 -24.04 26.79
N THR A 982 -20.68 -23.63 25.95
CA THR A 982 -21.44 -24.55 25.09
C THR A 982 -20.54 -25.07 23.96
N THR A 983 -20.40 -26.39 23.88
CA THR A 983 -19.67 -27.12 22.84
C THR A 983 -20.64 -27.89 21.94
N THR A 984 -20.14 -28.49 20.86
CA THR A 984 -20.94 -29.34 19.95
C THR A 984 -21.51 -30.61 20.60
N TYR A 985 -21.03 -31.00 21.78
CA TYR A 985 -21.50 -32.16 22.55
C TYR A 985 -22.12 -31.79 23.90
N GLY A 986 -22.40 -30.50 24.16
CA GLY A 986 -23.09 -30.03 25.36
C GLY A 986 -22.32 -28.94 26.13
N TYR A 987 -22.81 -28.63 27.32
CA TYR A 987 -22.22 -27.60 28.19
C TYR A 987 -21.08 -28.20 29.02
N SER A 988 -19.85 -27.68 28.84
CA SER A 988 -18.64 -28.25 29.46
C SER A 988 -17.83 -27.20 30.21
N THR A 989 -17.15 -27.65 31.27
CA THR A 989 -16.15 -26.87 32.00
C THR A 989 -14.80 -26.98 31.32
N PHE A 990 -14.16 -25.84 31.08
CA PHE A 990 -12.80 -25.73 30.59
C PHE A 990 -11.85 -25.23 31.68
N LEU A 991 -10.70 -25.87 31.77
CA LEU A 991 -9.56 -25.38 32.55
C LEU A 991 -8.44 -24.95 31.60
N VAL A 992 -8.01 -23.70 31.73
CA VAL A 992 -6.86 -23.15 31.01
C VAL A 992 -5.81 -22.73 32.01
N PHE A 993 -4.58 -23.22 31.86
CA PHE A 993 -3.49 -22.93 32.79
C PHE A 993 -2.13 -22.96 32.10
N SER A 994 -1.14 -22.30 32.70
CA SER A 994 0.25 -22.26 32.22
C SER A 994 1.14 -22.99 33.22
N PRO A 995 1.44 -24.29 33.00
CA PRO A 995 2.25 -25.06 33.93
C PRO A 995 3.73 -24.73 33.78
N THR A 996 4.43 -24.81 34.90
CA THR A 996 5.88 -24.85 34.99
C THR A 996 6.27 -26.08 35.80
N VAL A 997 7.23 -26.87 35.33
CA VAL A 997 7.82 -28.00 36.07
C VAL A 997 9.31 -27.71 36.25
N GLU A 998 9.81 -27.75 37.47
CA GLU A 998 11.21 -27.50 37.84
C GLU A 998 11.84 -28.78 38.38
N SER A 999 13.09 -29.07 38.00
CA SER A 999 13.87 -30.22 38.44
C SER A 999 15.34 -29.82 38.67
N ASP A 1000 16.03 -30.54 39.55
CA ASP A 1000 17.47 -30.37 39.80
C ASP A 1000 18.39 -30.89 38.68
N ARG A 1001 17.81 -31.47 37.61
CA ARG A 1001 18.52 -31.96 36.42
C ARG A 1001 17.60 -31.98 35.21
N SER A 1002 18.17 -32.17 34.02
CA SER A 1002 17.35 -32.45 32.84
C SER A 1002 16.63 -33.79 32.93
N LEU A 1003 15.34 -33.78 32.64
CA LEU A 1003 14.54 -34.99 32.48
C LEU A 1003 14.34 -35.28 31.00
N VAL A 1004 14.71 -36.47 30.53
CA VAL A 1004 14.62 -36.88 29.12
C VAL A 1004 13.60 -38.01 28.97
N ASP A 1005 12.80 -37.95 27.90
CA ASP A 1005 11.75 -38.94 27.59
C ASP A 1005 10.72 -39.17 28.73
N GLN A 1006 10.49 -38.13 29.55
CA GLN A 1006 9.52 -38.15 30.64
C GLN A 1006 8.17 -37.58 30.18
N ARG A 1007 7.09 -38.13 30.74
CA ARG A 1007 5.72 -37.64 30.52
C ARG A 1007 5.35 -36.69 31.64
N VAL A 1008 4.79 -35.53 31.30
CA VAL A 1008 4.11 -34.69 32.28
C VAL A 1008 2.62 -34.95 32.14
N VAL A 1009 2.01 -35.45 33.20
CA VAL A 1009 0.61 -35.84 33.23
C VAL A 1009 -0.14 -34.86 34.11
N PHE A 1010 -1.25 -34.34 33.58
CA PHE A 1010 -2.20 -33.51 34.31
C PHE A 1010 -3.50 -34.29 34.48
N GLU A 1011 -3.93 -34.50 35.72
CA GLU A 1011 -5.18 -35.18 36.06
C GLU A 1011 -6.08 -34.21 36.80
N VAL A 1012 -7.33 -34.10 36.36
CA VAL A 1012 -8.36 -33.31 37.02
C VAL A 1012 -9.32 -34.29 37.67
N SER A 1013 -9.52 -34.15 38.98
CA SER A 1013 -10.48 -34.92 39.76
C SER A 1013 -11.59 -34.03 40.30
N ASP A 1014 -12.80 -34.59 40.39
CA ASP A 1014 -13.93 -33.94 41.03
C ASP A 1014 -13.85 -34.01 42.57
N THR A 1015 -14.85 -33.44 43.25
CA THR A 1015 -14.92 -33.40 44.71
C THR A 1015 -15.04 -34.77 45.39
N THR A 1016 -15.30 -35.84 44.63
CA THR A 1016 -15.34 -37.23 45.12
C THR A 1016 -14.01 -37.95 44.95
N GLY A 1017 -13.01 -37.29 44.33
CA GLY A 1017 -11.71 -37.88 44.02
C GLY A 1017 -11.67 -38.67 42.70
N LYS A 1018 -12.79 -38.72 41.96
CA LYS A 1018 -12.84 -39.39 40.66
C LYS A 1018 -12.09 -38.55 39.62
N VAL A 1019 -11.15 -39.15 38.89
CA VAL A 1019 -10.48 -38.51 37.75
C VAL A 1019 -11.47 -38.34 36.60
N VAL A 1020 -11.68 -37.09 36.20
CA VAL A 1020 -12.66 -36.69 35.18
C VAL A 1020 -12.02 -36.23 33.87
N ALA A 1021 -10.76 -35.80 33.91
CA ALA A 1021 -9.98 -35.54 32.71
C ALA A 1021 -8.50 -35.81 32.94
N LYS A 1022 -7.83 -36.28 31.89
CA LYS A 1022 -6.39 -36.54 31.90
C LYS A 1022 -5.77 -35.98 30.63
N LYS A 1023 -4.66 -35.26 30.77
CA LYS A 1023 -3.89 -34.75 29.65
C LYS A 1023 -2.41 -35.05 29.84
N GLU A 1024 -1.84 -35.72 28.87
CA GLU A 1024 -0.42 -36.02 28.83
C GLU A 1024 0.29 -35.05 27.88
N LEU A 1025 1.36 -34.43 28.35
CA LEU A 1025 2.28 -33.68 27.53
C LEU A 1025 3.60 -34.45 27.50
N ALA A 1026 3.92 -34.97 26.31
CA ALA A 1026 5.24 -35.52 26.03
C ALA A 1026 6.22 -34.35 25.91
N ALA A 1027 6.90 -34.04 27.01
CA ALA A 1027 8.07 -33.19 26.97
C ALA A 1027 9.23 -34.09 26.53
N SER A 1028 9.76 -33.88 25.32
CA SER A 1028 10.98 -34.57 24.88
C SER A 1028 12.15 -34.30 25.85
N ARG A 1029 12.12 -33.15 26.53
CA ARG A 1029 12.96 -32.83 27.68
C ARG A 1029 12.36 -31.76 28.61
N ILE A 1030 12.69 -31.83 29.90
CA ILE A 1030 12.50 -30.77 30.91
C ILE A 1030 13.87 -30.33 31.43
N PRO A 1031 14.48 -29.24 30.92
CA PRO A 1031 15.83 -28.83 31.29
C PRO A 1031 15.82 -27.92 32.51
N GLY A 1032 15.82 -28.49 33.72
CA GLY A 1032 15.84 -27.73 34.99
C GLY A 1032 14.54 -26.98 35.29
N ARG A 1033 13.95 -26.31 34.30
CA ARG A 1033 12.63 -25.71 34.29
C ARG A 1033 12.00 -25.85 32.91
N TRP A 1034 10.80 -26.41 32.86
CA TRP A 1034 9.97 -26.49 31.66
C TRP A 1034 8.71 -25.67 31.87
N SER A 1035 8.32 -24.91 30.86
CA SER A 1035 7.01 -24.27 30.79
C SER A 1035 6.35 -24.62 29.46
N ALA A 1036 5.03 -24.82 29.47
CA ALA A 1036 4.31 -25.08 28.23
C ALA A 1036 4.35 -23.84 27.31
N VAL A 1037 4.71 -24.02 26.04
CA VAL A 1037 4.79 -22.95 25.02
C VAL A 1037 3.46 -22.25 24.80
N LYS A 1038 2.36 -22.96 25.02
CA LYS A 1038 0.99 -22.43 25.01
C LYS A 1038 0.28 -22.83 26.30
N PRO A 1039 -0.68 -22.02 26.79
CA PRO A 1039 -1.56 -22.44 27.86
C PRO A 1039 -2.19 -23.80 27.57
N VAL A 1040 -2.16 -24.69 28.56
CA VAL A 1040 -2.79 -25.99 28.51
C VAL A 1040 -4.28 -25.81 28.73
N MET A 1041 -5.07 -26.21 27.74
CA MET A 1041 -6.53 -26.26 27.82
C MET A 1041 -7.00 -27.71 28.01
N MET A 1042 -7.85 -27.95 29.00
CA MET A 1042 -8.52 -29.23 29.26
C MET A 1042 -10.03 -29.02 29.23
N ASP A 1043 -10.70 -29.79 28.38
CA ASP A 1043 -12.16 -29.92 28.32
C ASP A 1043 -12.57 -31.11 29.20
N LEU A 1044 -13.47 -30.89 30.15
CA LEU A 1044 -13.93 -31.93 31.08
C LEU A 1044 -15.14 -32.72 30.57
N GLY A 1045 -15.61 -32.45 29.35
CA GLY A 1045 -16.74 -33.12 28.68
C GLY A 1045 -18.13 -32.82 29.25
N GLN A 1046 -18.20 -32.26 30.46
CA GLN A 1046 -19.44 -31.85 31.12
C GLN A 1046 -19.18 -30.70 32.10
N ALA A 1047 -20.27 -30.09 32.57
CA ALA A 1047 -20.18 -29.00 33.54
C ALA A 1047 -20.00 -29.51 34.96
N TYR A 1048 -18.96 -29.03 35.63
CA TYR A 1048 -18.71 -29.28 37.05
C TYR A 1048 -19.11 -28.05 37.87
N LYS A 1049 -19.73 -28.27 39.03
CA LYS A 1049 -20.04 -27.22 40.01
C LYS A 1049 -19.21 -27.48 41.27
N GLY A 1050 -18.41 -26.50 41.70
CA GLY A 1050 -17.55 -26.62 42.87
C GLY A 1050 -16.06 -26.79 42.54
N ASP A 1051 -15.26 -27.03 43.58
CA ASP A 1051 -13.80 -27.13 43.49
C ASP A 1051 -13.38 -28.37 42.66
N LEU A 1052 -12.26 -28.26 41.95
CA LEU A 1052 -11.63 -29.36 41.21
C LEU A 1052 -10.18 -29.51 41.67
N THR A 1053 -9.71 -30.73 41.79
CA THR A 1053 -8.29 -31.00 42.11
C THR A 1053 -7.53 -31.24 40.81
N LEU A 1054 -6.48 -30.46 40.54
CA LEU A 1054 -5.56 -30.66 39.43
C LEU A 1054 -4.23 -31.19 39.97
N ALA A 1055 -3.94 -32.46 39.69
CA ALA A 1055 -2.67 -33.11 40.01
C ALA A 1055 -1.72 -33.05 38.81
N ALA A 1056 -0.45 -32.75 39.10
CA ALA A 1056 0.64 -32.84 38.13
C ALA A 1056 1.58 -33.97 38.55
N SER A 1057 1.83 -34.89 37.62
CA SER A 1057 2.70 -36.05 37.82
C SER A 1057 3.78 -36.08 36.73
N CYS A 1058 4.97 -36.57 37.06
CA CYS A 1058 6.04 -36.73 36.08
C CYS A 1058 6.81 -38.04 36.30
N GLY A 1059 7.17 -38.71 35.21
CA GLY A 1059 7.90 -39.97 35.23
C GLY A 1059 7.91 -40.68 33.87
N GLY A 1060 8.53 -41.86 33.85
CA GLY A 1060 8.73 -42.67 32.65
C GLY A 1060 7.51 -43.55 32.34
N LYS A 1061 7.59 -44.37 31.29
CA LYS A 1061 6.48 -45.22 30.82
C LYS A 1061 5.98 -46.24 31.87
N THR A 1062 6.80 -46.63 32.84
CA THR A 1062 6.53 -47.71 33.81
C THR A 1062 6.28 -47.21 35.25
N ARG A 1063 6.65 -45.97 35.59
CA ARG A 1063 6.46 -45.36 36.91
C ARG A 1063 6.27 -43.86 36.79
N THR A 1064 5.26 -43.31 37.45
CA THR A 1064 5.01 -41.86 37.57
C THR A 1064 5.00 -41.46 39.03
N ARG A 1065 5.67 -40.35 39.37
CA ARG A 1065 5.62 -39.75 40.70
C ARG A 1065 4.68 -38.54 40.65
N GLU A 1066 3.73 -38.47 41.58
CA GLU A 1066 2.94 -37.26 41.76
C GLU A 1066 3.85 -36.15 42.31
N ILE A 1067 3.84 -35.01 41.62
CA ILE A 1067 4.68 -33.86 41.97
C ILE A 1067 3.95 -32.98 42.98
N GLN A 1068 2.71 -32.62 42.65
CA GLN A 1068 1.86 -31.77 43.47
C GLN A 1068 0.41 -31.80 42.98
N SER A 1069 -0.54 -31.60 43.90
CA SER A 1069 -1.96 -31.42 43.60
C SER A 1069 -2.45 -30.04 44.06
N PHE A 1070 -3.34 -29.44 43.27
CA PHE A 1070 -3.85 -28.10 43.51
C PHE A 1070 -5.37 -28.08 43.48
N LEU A 1071 -5.99 -27.35 44.40
CA LEU A 1071 -7.42 -27.14 44.42
C LEU A 1071 -7.78 -25.87 43.64
N ILE A 1072 -8.64 -26.01 42.63
CA ILE A 1072 -9.09 -24.95 41.73
C ILE A 1072 -10.54 -24.59 42.07
N GLY A 1073 -10.73 -23.40 42.62
CA GLY A 1073 -12.05 -22.88 42.96
C GLY A 1073 -12.88 -22.42 41.75
N PRO A 1074 -14.16 -22.06 41.94
CA PRO A 1074 -15.09 -21.70 40.87
C PRO A 1074 -14.66 -20.48 40.02
N LYS A 1075 -13.76 -19.64 40.53
CA LYS A 1075 -13.21 -18.46 39.83
C LYS A 1075 -11.75 -18.64 39.36
N GLY A 1076 -11.25 -19.89 39.34
CA GLY A 1076 -9.86 -20.19 38.97
C GLY A 1076 -8.83 -19.90 40.07
N LYS A 1077 -9.26 -19.64 41.32
CA LYS A 1077 -8.34 -19.47 42.46
C LYS A 1077 -7.66 -20.80 42.76
N VAL A 1078 -6.33 -20.81 42.74
CA VAL A 1078 -5.49 -21.99 43.02
C VAL A 1078 -5.00 -21.94 44.46
N ARG A 1079 -5.12 -23.04 45.18
CA ARG A 1079 -4.51 -23.26 46.51
C ARG A 1079 -3.91 -24.65 46.56
N ASP A 1080 -2.89 -24.84 47.39
CA ASP A 1080 -2.31 -26.17 47.63
C ASP A 1080 -3.40 -27.10 48.18
N ALA A 1081 -3.52 -28.32 47.66
CA ALA A 1081 -4.62 -29.22 48.05
C ALA A 1081 -4.37 -29.94 49.40
N LYS A 1082 -3.21 -29.67 50.04
CA LYS A 1082 -2.55 -30.46 51.09
C LYS A 1082 -2.05 -31.81 50.62
#